data_AF-A0AAW8Z2A9-F1
#
_entry.id   AF-A0AAW8Z2A9-F1
#
_cell.length_a   1.000
_cell.length_b   1.000
_cell.length_c   1.000
_cell.angle_alpha   90.00
_cell.angle_beta   90.00
_cell.angle_gamma   90.00
#
_symmetry.space_group_name_H-M   'P 1'
#
loop_
_entity.id
_entity.type
_entity.pdbx_description
1 polymer ?
#
loop_
_entity_poly.entity_id
_entity_poly.type
_entity_poly.pdbx_seq_one_letter_code
_entity_poly.pdbx_strand_id
1 'polypeptide(L)'
;MLKFKNKMIQGAIFDMDGTMFDTERLRFQTLKQASRELIGVEFSDDYLMGCLGLSARSAKQLAQAEYGEDIPYTEIRQRADELELESVRQFGVPIKTGLLQVLERLRKSGLRMAVATSSRRAIAEEYLINANVYKFFDVLVCGDEVQRGKPHPEIFLTAAQKLNLSASDCFMFEDSDNGVTSAYAAQGITVLLRDIKAPNEQMLSKAHYYYESMEDYLEDLNLYIPALGMPSLQEAFPQTLNQLTVGIHGFGAIGGGYLAQVLSHWDGYTRPKRIYASTRNQLYRSAVNAFGTYCIRYGQMSYDERIENMSIIDADNLQHMQEMYIESSLIALCLPEKALSSEADVIAQGLYARYLAHQDQPTAPLTVLIILNKVGAKQLLLEHIRKALVALSDMQTAQAILAQHYFCDTVVNRMVSKLTDQNLYRQLRIKYNIFKQSQTEDEAEPVEIEDNTRLQPEQERQASLYVEDLRRNFQPSHILQTMDLILFNAEIDMPIYVENASPLLQKMRQMILVEDISEIQLIKNRLWNGVHAMLAWYASLRGHQTIGVALADPQIEQFMQQLLQQVQQGLAVVLPHRQHDLHALAQSFANSCVHAYKDPCARVARDPLRKLSASERVLGSIASNAQAGLPYQFLAQGALLGYVYAVQTHQLTEAQALAHLQTQLQQPHFSAQVALTLRNYVQTYLPQLLSGALEPEQLPLLKPTSSAAQYAST
;
A
#
# COMPACT_ATOMS: atom_id res chain seq x y z
N MET A 1 -13.95 9.90 12.13
CA MET A 1 -14.54 10.04 13.48
C MET A 1 -16.06 10.07 13.35
N LEU A 2 -16.75 9.24 14.13
CA LEU A 2 -18.20 9.00 14.07
C LEU A 2 -18.83 9.33 15.43
N LYS A 3 -19.99 9.99 15.46
CA LYS A 3 -20.79 10.16 16.67
C LYS A 3 -21.94 9.15 16.69
N PHE A 4 -21.78 8.03 17.38
CA PHE A 4 -22.78 6.97 17.48
C PHE A 4 -23.45 6.99 18.85
N LYS A 5 -24.78 7.19 18.92
CA LYS A 5 -25.55 7.22 20.18
C LYS A 5 -24.89 8.09 21.28
N ASN A 6 -24.44 9.29 20.90
CA ASN A 6 -23.71 10.26 21.74
C ASN A 6 -22.29 9.87 22.19
N LYS A 7 -21.72 8.76 21.71
CA LYS A 7 -20.31 8.41 21.91
C LYS A 7 -19.48 8.79 20.68
N MET A 8 -18.28 9.31 20.92
CA MET A 8 -17.31 9.59 19.86
C MET A 8 -16.51 8.32 19.58
N ILE A 9 -16.59 7.85 18.34
CA ILE A 9 -15.93 6.62 17.87
C ILE A 9 -14.85 7.00 16.88
N GLN A 10 -13.65 6.50 17.12
CA GLN A 10 -12.48 6.74 16.28
C GLN A 10 -11.96 5.45 15.63
N GLY A 11 -12.28 4.29 16.20
CA GLY A 11 -11.85 3.00 15.65
C GLY A 11 -12.87 1.88 15.80
N ALA A 12 -12.62 0.79 15.09
CA ALA A 12 -13.38 -0.45 15.21
C ALA A 12 -12.43 -1.66 15.20
N ILE A 13 -12.54 -2.51 16.20
CA ILE A 13 -11.73 -3.71 16.37
C ILE A 13 -12.67 -4.91 16.26
N PHE A 14 -12.38 -5.81 15.34
CA PHE A 14 -13.20 -6.98 15.07
C PHE A 14 -12.51 -8.24 15.57
N ASP A 15 -13.24 -9.11 16.26
CA ASP A 15 -12.88 -10.53 16.22
C ASP A 15 -13.13 -11.10 14.81
N MET A 16 -12.53 -12.25 14.51
CA MET A 16 -12.55 -12.86 13.18
C MET A 16 -13.52 -14.04 13.10
N ASP A 17 -13.38 -15.03 13.98
CA ASP A 17 -14.03 -16.34 13.86
C ASP A 17 -15.39 -16.28 14.58
N GLY A 18 -16.50 -16.54 13.87
CA GLY A 18 -17.86 -16.34 14.43
C GLY A 18 -18.35 -14.89 14.36
N THR A 19 -17.45 -13.91 14.27
CA THR A 19 -17.78 -12.48 14.11
C THR A 19 -17.77 -12.03 12.64
N MET A 20 -16.65 -12.22 11.93
CA MET A 20 -16.51 -11.79 10.52
C MET A 20 -16.75 -12.93 9.55
N PHE A 21 -16.28 -14.12 9.89
CA PHE A 21 -16.37 -15.30 9.06
C PHE A 21 -17.20 -16.36 9.76
N ASP A 22 -18.04 -17.07 8.99
CA ASP A 22 -18.84 -18.19 9.48
C ASP A 22 -17.98 -19.48 9.54
N THR A 23 -16.78 -19.35 10.11
CA THR A 23 -15.77 -20.42 10.20
C THR A 23 -16.20 -21.50 11.18
N GLU A 24 -17.00 -21.19 12.20
CA GLU A 24 -17.53 -22.20 13.12
C GLU A 24 -18.45 -23.22 12.42
N ARG A 25 -19.33 -22.76 11.50
CA ARG A 25 -20.19 -23.67 10.73
C ARG A 25 -19.39 -24.50 9.74
N LEU A 26 -18.41 -23.89 9.06
CA LEU A 26 -17.49 -24.62 8.19
C LEU A 26 -16.74 -25.68 9.00
N ARG A 27 -16.27 -25.34 10.20
CA ARG A 27 -15.59 -26.26 11.11
C ARG A 27 -16.47 -27.43 11.55
N PHE A 28 -17.76 -27.19 11.81
CA PHE A 28 -18.72 -28.26 12.12
C PHE A 28 -18.85 -29.22 10.94
N GLN A 29 -18.98 -28.70 9.73
CA GLN A 29 -19.07 -29.51 8.51
C GLN A 29 -17.81 -30.35 8.30
N THR A 30 -16.62 -29.76 8.42
CA THR A 30 -15.35 -30.47 8.20
C THR A 30 -15.07 -31.50 9.28
N LEU A 31 -15.45 -31.24 10.54
CA LEU A 31 -15.36 -32.23 11.62
C LEU A 31 -16.32 -33.41 11.43
N LYS A 32 -17.56 -33.16 10.97
CA LYS A 32 -18.49 -34.25 10.61
C LYS A 32 -17.94 -35.10 9.49
N GLN A 33 -17.44 -34.46 8.43
CA GLN A 33 -16.84 -35.17 7.30
C GLN A 33 -15.62 -35.98 7.73
N ALA A 34 -14.66 -35.38 8.44
CA ALA A 34 -13.45 -36.05 8.88
C ALA A 34 -13.73 -37.23 9.83
N SER A 35 -14.67 -37.07 10.77
CA SER A 35 -15.08 -38.16 11.67
C SER A 35 -15.75 -39.29 10.88
N ARG A 36 -16.61 -38.99 9.91
CA ARG A 36 -17.18 -40.00 9.02
C ARG A 36 -16.11 -40.73 8.20
N GLU A 37 -15.12 -40.02 7.66
CA GLU A 37 -14.03 -40.61 6.87
C GLU A 37 -13.16 -41.56 7.71
N LEU A 38 -12.85 -41.19 8.96
CA LEU A 38 -11.88 -41.92 9.78
C LEU A 38 -12.49 -42.97 10.71
N ILE A 39 -13.69 -42.71 11.25
CA ILE A 39 -14.35 -43.61 12.22
C ILE A 39 -15.73 -44.11 11.74
N GLY A 40 -16.16 -43.74 10.53
CA GLY A 40 -17.42 -44.19 9.93
C GLY A 40 -18.68 -43.55 10.50
N VAL A 41 -18.55 -42.62 11.47
CA VAL A 41 -19.66 -41.95 12.15
C VAL A 41 -19.37 -40.45 12.20
N GLU A 42 -20.38 -39.65 11.90
CA GLU A 42 -20.31 -38.20 12.03
C GLU A 42 -20.39 -37.78 13.51
N PHE A 43 -19.57 -36.82 13.90
CA PHE A 43 -19.77 -36.10 15.15
C PHE A 43 -21.16 -35.45 15.21
N SER A 44 -21.80 -35.59 16.37
CA SER A 44 -23.16 -35.14 16.61
C SER A 44 -23.21 -33.63 16.77
N ASP A 45 -24.36 -33.02 16.48
CA ASP A 45 -24.54 -31.59 16.70
C ASP A 45 -24.42 -31.22 18.19
N ASP A 46 -24.91 -32.07 19.09
CA ASP A 46 -24.81 -31.85 20.54
C ASP A 46 -23.34 -31.81 21.03
N TYR A 47 -22.51 -32.73 20.53
CA TYR A 47 -21.07 -32.75 20.79
C TYR A 47 -20.39 -31.47 20.29
N LEU A 48 -20.62 -31.12 19.02
CA LEU A 48 -20.01 -29.95 18.39
C LEU A 48 -20.43 -28.66 19.10
N MET A 49 -21.72 -28.54 19.45
CA MET A 49 -22.25 -27.46 20.26
C MET A 49 -21.64 -27.42 21.67
N GLY A 50 -21.42 -28.58 22.29
CA GLY A 50 -20.72 -28.71 23.58
C GLY A 50 -19.26 -28.24 23.52
N CYS A 51 -18.61 -28.34 22.36
CA CYS A 51 -17.22 -27.91 22.15
C CYS A 51 -17.05 -26.41 21.98
N LEU A 52 -18.10 -25.65 21.64
CA LEU A 52 -18.00 -24.20 21.44
C LEU A 52 -17.54 -23.50 22.72
N GLY A 53 -16.41 -22.78 22.63
CA GLY A 53 -15.75 -22.10 23.76
C GLY A 53 -14.81 -22.96 24.61
N LEU A 54 -14.65 -24.26 24.29
CA LEU A 54 -13.73 -25.15 25.00
C LEU A 54 -12.31 -25.10 24.43
N SER A 55 -11.32 -25.40 25.29
CA SER A 55 -9.96 -25.65 24.83
C SER A 55 -9.89 -26.97 24.05
N ALA A 56 -8.93 -27.09 23.12
CA ALA A 56 -8.71 -28.33 22.35
C ALA A 56 -8.55 -29.58 23.24
N ARG A 57 -7.94 -29.41 24.42
CA ARG A 57 -7.81 -30.48 25.42
C ARG A 57 -9.17 -30.90 25.99
N SER A 58 -10.03 -29.95 26.31
CA SER A 58 -11.35 -30.22 26.89
C SER A 58 -12.30 -30.80 25.84
N ALA A 59 -12.24 -30.31 24.60
CA ALA A 59 -12.96 -30.88 23.47
C ALA A 59 -12.55 -32.34 23.21
N LYS A 60 -11.25 -32.66 23.28
CA LYS A 60 -10.77 -34.05 23.20
C LYS A 60 -11.35 -34.93 24.32
N GLN A 61 -11.37 -34.43 25.55
CA GLN A 61 -11.95 -35.19 26.68
C GLN A 61 -13.44 -35.44 26.50
N LEU A 62 -14.18 -34.46 25.98
CA LEU A 62 -15.59 -34.62 25.64
C LEU A 62 -15.78 -35.67 24.52
N ALA A 63 -14.92 -35.64 23.50
CA ALA A 63 -14.95 -36.63 22.41
C ALA A 63 -14.71 -38.05 22.94
N GLN A 64 -13.75 -38.22 23.85
CA GLN A 64 -13.45 -39.50 24.47
C GLN A 64 -14.61 -40.01 25.33
N ALA A 65 -15.32 -39.11 26.01
CA ALA A 65 -16.48 -39.46 26.81
C ALA A 65 -17.68 -39.92 25.96
N GLU A 66 -17.90 -39.32 24.79
CA GLU A 66 -19.06 -39.61 23.94
C GLU A 66 -18.81 -40.71 22.90
N TYR A 67 -17.61 -40.79 22.35
CA TYR A 67 -17.26 -41.67 21.23
C TYR A 67 -16.24 -42.76 21.59
N GLY A 68 -15.79 -42.81 22.85
CA GLY A 68 -14.87 -43.83 23.38
C GLY A 68 -13.43 -43.33 23.55
N GLU A 69 -12.69 -43.91 24.51
CA GLU A 69 -11.34 -43.45 24.88
C GLU A 69 -10.32 -43.54 23.74
N ASP A 70 -10.48 -44.52 22.85
CA ASP A 70 -9.58 -44.84 21.73
C ASP A 70 -9.84 -44.01 20.47
N ILE A 71 -10.71 -42.99 20.52
CA ILE A 71 -11.03 -42.16 19.36
C ILE A 71 -9.76 -41.47 18.81
N PRO A 72 -9.47 -41.55 17.49
CA PRO A 72 -8.36 -40.86 16.85
C PRO A 72 -8.64 -39.35 16.67
N TYR A 73 -9.00 -38.65 17.75
CA TYR A 73 -9.42 -37.25 17.73
C TYR A 73 -8.39 -36.30 17.10
N THR A 74 -7.09 -36.56 17.34
CA THR A 74 -6.02 -35.74 16.76
C THR A 74 -5.99 -35.86 15.23
N GLU A 75 -6.20 -37.06 14.69
CA GLU A 75 -6.22 -37.32 13.24
C GLU A 75 -7.48 -36.75 12.60
N ILE A 76 -8.64 -36.90 13.26
CA ILE A 76 -9.91 -36.26 12.85
C ILE A 76 -9.75 -34.75 12.75
N ARG A 77 -9.10 -34.12 13.74
CA ARG A 77 -8.87 -32.68 13.74
C ARG A 77 -7.94 -32.26 12.62
N GLN A 78 -6.85 -33.00 12.40
CA GLN A 78 -5.92 -32.72 11.31
C GLN A 78 -6.62 -32.81 9.95
N ARG A 79 -7.42 -33.86 9.72
CA ARG A 79 -8.19 -34.02 8.49
C ARG A 79 -9.23 -32.92 8.30
N ALA A 80 -9.89 -32.50 9.39
CA ALA A 80 -10.82 -31.37 9.34
C ALA A 80 -10.12 -30.04 9.01
N ASP A 81 -8.89 -29.81 9.50
CA ASP A 81 -8.08 -28.64 9.15
C ASP A 81 -7.71 -28.64 7.65
N GLU A 82 -7.37 -29.81 7.08
CA GLU A 82 -7.11 -29.97 5.64
C GLU A 82 -8.35 -29.66 4.79
N LEU A 83 -9.50 -30.24 5.14
CA LEU A 83 -10.78 -30.00 4.47
C LEU A 83 -11.23 -28.54 4.53
N GLU A 84 -10.98 -27.86 5.64
CA GLU A 84 -11.29 -26.43 5.80
C GLU A 84 -10.45 -25.59 4.84
N LEU A 85 -9.15 -25.89 4.75
CA LEU A 85 -8.24 -25.20 3.83
C LEU A 85 -8.60 -25.46 2.36
N GLU A 86 -8.94 -26.70 2.02
CA GLU A 86 -9.44 -27.08 0.69
C GLU A 86 -10.70 -26.28 0.32
N SER A 87 -11.69 -26.24 1.21
CA SER A 87 -12.94 -25.48 1.02
C SER A 87 -12.68 -23.98 0.81
N VAL A 88 -11.85 -23.37 1.66
CA VAL A 88 -11.48 -21.94 1.52
C VAL A 88 -10.76 -21.66 0.20
N ARG A 89 -9.93 -22.57 -0.28
CA ARG A 89 -9.21 -22.42 -1.55
C ARG A 89 -10.13 -22.57 -2.76
N GLN A 90 -11.14 -23.42 -2.67
CA GLN A 90 -12.09 -23.72 -3.75
C GLN A 90 -13.21 -22.68 -3.84
N PHE A 91 -13.87 -22.40 -2.72
CA PHE A 91 -15.10 -21.60 -2.66
C PHE A 91 -14.88 -20.20 -2.08
N GLY A 92 -13.71 -19.92 -1.51
CA GLY A 92 -13.44 -18.69 -0.77
C GLY A 92 -13.82 -18.81 0.71
N VAL A 93 -13.52 -17.76 1.47
CA VAL A 93 -13.82 -17.70 2.91
C VAL A 93 -15.31 -17.40 3.12
N PRO A 94 -16.01 -18.08 4.04
CA PRO A 94 -17.43 -17.84 4.31
C PRO A 94 -17.64 -16.50 5.03
N ILE A 95 -17.85 -15.42 4.29
CA ILE A 95 -18.05 -14.07 4.84
C ILE A 95 -19.46 -13.94 5.42
N LYS A 96 -19.59 -13.41 6.65
CA LYS A 96 -20.90 -13.08 7.21
C LYS A 96 -21.60 -11.99 6.43
N THR A 97 -22.88 -12.20 6.13
CA THR A 97 -23.74 -11.24 5.42
C THR A 97 -23.73 -9.89 6.15
N GLY A 98 -23.59 -8.79 5.41
CA GLY A 98 -23.51 -7.43 5.96
C GLY A 98 -22.10 -6.95 6.34
N LEU A 99 -21.11 -7.85 6.49
CA LEU A 99 -19.76 -7.46 6.90
C LEU A 99 -19.13 -6.42 5.98
N LEU A 100 -19.17 -6.65 4.65
CA LEU A 100 -18.53 -5.76 3.68
C LEU A 100 -19.12 -4.35 3.77
N GLN A 101 -20.44 -4.24 3.83
CA GLN A 101 -21.15 -2.98 3.95
C GLN A 101 -20.79 -2.24 5.25
N VAL A 102 -20.69 -2.97 6.37
CA VAL A 102 -20.23 -2.42 7.65
C VAL A 102 -18.80 -1.89 7.55
N LEU A 103 -17.87 -2.70 7.05
CA LEU A 103 -16.46 -2.29 6.90
C LEU A 103 -16.32 -1.07 5.99
N GLU A 104 -17.03 -1.03 4.86
CA GLU A 104 -17.07 0.13 3.97
C GLU A 104 -17.64 1.37 4.66
N ARG A 105 -18.73 1.21 5.42
CA ARG A 105 -19.42 2.32 6.07
C ARG A 105 -18.59 2.92 7.21
N LEU A 106 -17.93 2.08 7.99
CA LEU A 106 -16.99 2.51 9.04
C LEU A 106 -15.76 3.19 8.43
N ARG A 107 -15.18 2.63 7.36
CA ARG A 107 -14.04 3.25 6.68
C ARG A 107 -14.39 4.60 6.06
N LYS A 108 -15.54 4.71 5.39
CA LYS A 108 -16.04 5.97 4.81
C LYS A 108 -16.27 7.04 5.88
N SER A 109 -16.52 6.62 7.13
CA SER A 109 -16.63 7.52 8.29
C SER A 109 -15.28 7.88 8.91
N GLY A 110 -14.18 7.47 8.28
CA GLY A 110 -12.80 7.76 8.69
C GLY A 110 -12.39 7.05 9.98
N LEU A 111 -12.93 5.85 10.25
CA LEU A 111 -12.49 5.02 11.37
C LEU A 111 -11.27 4.19 10.96
N ARG A 112 -10.31 4.05 11.89
CA ARG A 112 -9.23 3.08 11.79
C ARG A 112 -9.72 1.73 12.25
N MET A 113 -9.29 0.66 11.59
CA MET A 113 -9.83 -0.68 11.86
C MET A 113 -8.74 -1.68 12.17
N ALA A 114 -9.02 -2.57 13.11
CA ALA A 114 -8.14 -3.69 13.42
C ALA A 114 -8.91 -5.01 13.51
N VAL A 115 -8.16 -6.10 13.35
CA VAL A 115 -8.61 -7.44 13.74
C VAL A 115 -7.86 -7.85 15.00
N ALA A 116 -8.59 -8.41 15.97
CA ALA A 116 -8.07 -8.95 17.22
C ALA A 116 -8.58 -10.38 17.40
N THR A 117 -7.80 -11.37 16.94
CA THR A 117 -8.20 -12.79 16.88
C THR A 117 -7.29 -13.69 17.71
N SER A 118 -7.84 -14.75 18.29
CA SER A 118 -7.05 -15.81 18.95
C SER A 118 -6.30 -16.71 17.96
N SER A 119 -6.63 -16.62 16.66
CA SER A 119 -5.98 -17.35 15.58
C SER A 119 -4.53 -16.89 15.37
N ARG A 120 -3.68 -17.80 14.87
CA ARG A 120 -2.29 -17.49 14.50
C ARG A 120 -2.24 -16.53 13.31
N ARG A 121 -1.24 -15.65 13.25
CA ARG A 121 -1.13 -14.62 12.19
C ARG A 121 -1.22 -15.18 10.78
N ALA A 122 -0.52 -16.27 10.48
CA ALA A 122 -0.51 -16.85 9.14
C ALA A 122 -1.92 -17.22 8.64
N ILE A 123 -2.75 -17.80 9.52
CA ILE A 123 -4.13 -18.21 9.19
C ILE A 123 -5.03 -16.98 9.06
N ALA A 124 -4.92 -16.05 9.99
CA ALA A 124 -5.73 -14.82 9.96
C ALA A 124 -5.46 -13.99 8.70
N GLU A 125 -4.19 -13.82 8.32
CA GLU A 125 -3.83 -13.11 7.09
C GLU A 125 -4.35 -13.84 5.85
N GLU A 126 -4.21 -15.16 5.78
CA GLU A 126 -4.75 -15.95 4.67
C GLU A 126 -6.26 -15.75 4.52
N TYR A 127 -7.02 -15.82 5.62
CA TYR A 127 -8.47 -15.66 5.57
C TYR A 127 -8.88 -14.25 5.16
N LEU A 128 -8.28 -13.23 5.76
CA LEU A 128 -8.56 -11.83 5.44
C LEU A 128 -8.21 -11.49 3.98
N ILE A 129 -7.11 -12.03 3.45
CA ILE A 129 -6.69 -11.84 2.05
C ILE A 129 -7.67 -12.55 1.11
N ASN A 130 -8.02 -13.80 1.41
CA ASN A 130 -8.90 -14.63 0.60
C ASN A 130 -10.34 -14.08 0.57
N ALA A 131 -10.81 -13.53 1.69
CA ALA A 131 -12.08 -12.82 1.81
C ALA A 131 -12.05 -11.42 1.18
N ASN A 132 -10.90 -10.96 0.68
CA ASN A 132 -10.73 -9.62 0.09
C ASN A 132 -11.02 -8.47 1.09
N VAL A 133 -10.92 -8.73 2.40
CA VAL A 133 -11.21 -7.75 3.48
C VAL A 133 -9.97 -7.27 4.25
N TYR A 134 -8.80 -7.92 4.08
CA TYR A 134 -7.53 -7.47 4.69
C TYR A 134 -7.22 -5.99 4.43
N LYS A 135 -7.72 -5.45 3.31
CA LYS A 135 -7.58 -4.04 2.92
C LYS A 135 -8.22 -3.06 3.91
N PHE A 136 -9.30 -3.43 4.57
CA PHE A 136 -10.02 -2.54 5.49
C PHE A 136 -9.26 -2.32 6.79
N PHE A 137 -8.44 -3.29 7.20
CA PHE A 137 -7.75 -3.28 8.49
C PHE A 137 -6.37 -2.64 8.36
N ASP A 138 -6.12 -1.68 9.24
CA ASP A 138 -4.83 -1.02 9.44
C ASP A 138 -3.92 -1.90 10.30
N VAL A 139 -4.48 -2.58 11.31
CA VAL A 139 -3.74 -3.41 12.27
C VAL A 139 -4.34 -4.81 12.34
N LEU A 140 -3.46 -5.80 12.50
CA LEU A 140 -3.83 -7.18 12.84
C LEU A 140 -3.09 -7.55 14.14
N VAL A 141 -3.82 -8.02 15.13
CA VAL A 141 -3.28 -8.59 16.38
C VAL A 141 -3.78 -10.03 16.51
N CYS A 142 -2.84 -10.95 16.64
CA CYS A 142 -3.11 -12.39 16.61
C CYS A 142 -2.74 -13.05 17.93
N GLY A 143 -3.27 -14.26 18.16
CA GLY A 143 -3.11 -14.98 19.42
C GLY A 143 -1.65 -15.34 19.74
N ASP A 144 -0.81 -15.48 18.72
CA ASP A 144 0.64 -15.71 18.82
C ASP A 144 1.45 -14.46 19.16
N GLU A 145 0.81 -13.29 19.26
CA GLU A 145 1.45 -12.00 19.58
C GLU A 145 1.14 -11.49 20.99
N VAL A 146 0.30 -12.18 21.75
CA VAL A 146 -0.15 -11.78 23.09
C VAL A 146 0.25 -12.82 24.14
N GLN A 147 0.59 -12.36 25.34
CA GLN A 147 0.93 -13.24 26.46
C GLN A 147 -0.30 -13.90 27.06
N ARG A 148 -1.44 -13.19 27.08
CA ARG A 148 -2.71 -13.66 27.65
C ARG A 148 -3.84 -13.49 26.64
N GLY A 149 -4.32 -14.62 26.10
CA GLY A 149 -5.49 -14.64 25.23
C GLY A 149 -6.80 -14.28 25.92
N LYS A 150 -7.88 -14.19 25.14
CA LYS A 150 -9.25 -13.97 25.64
C LYS A 150 -9.58 -15.05 26.69
N PRO A 151 -10.16 -14.71 27.86
CA PRO A 151 -10.89 -13.47 28.17
C PRO A 151 -10.05 -12.29 28.68
N HIS A 152 -8.72 -12.39 28.73
CA HIS A 152 -7.88 -11.25 29.15
C HIS A 152 -7.96 -10.10 28.12
N PRO A 153 -7.97 -8.81 28.52
CA PRO A 153 -8.17 -7.67 27.60
C PRO A 153 -6.96 -7.33 26.72
N GLU A 154 -5.83 -8.00 26.92
CA GLU A 154 -4.54 -7.67 26.28
C GLU A 154 -4.64 -7.54 24.76
N ILE A 155 -5.38 -8.43 24.09
CA ILE A 155 -5.49 -8.42 22.64
C ILE A 155 -6.20 -7.16 22.10
N PHE A 156 -7.30 -6.75 22.73
CA PHE A 156 -8.03 -5.54 22.36
C PHE A 156 -7.29 -4.26 22.74
N LEU A 157 -6.63 -4.25 23.91
CA LEU A 157 -5.78 -3.12 24.32
C LEU A 157 -4.60 -2.93 23.37
N THR A 158 -3.95 -4.03 22.97
CA THR A 158 -2.84 -4.01 22.01
C THR A 158 -3.33 -3.52 20.65
N ALA A 159 -4.50 -3.95 20.19
CA ALA A 159 -5.08 -3.48 18.93
C ALA A 159 -5.39 -1.97 18.97
N ALA A 160 -6.02 -1.47 20.04
CA ALA A 160 -6.30 -0.04 20.21
C ALA A 160 -5.01 0.80 20.26
N GLN A 161 -4.00 0.34 21.00
CA GLN A 161 -2.70 0.99 21.09
C GLN A 161 -2.01 1.07 19.72
N LYS A 162 -1.95 -0.04 18.97
CA LYS A 162 -1.35 -0.08 17.62
C LYS A 162 -2.11 0.80 16.62
N LEU A 163 -3.40 1.07 16.83
CA LEU A 163 -4.20 2.01 16.03
C LEU A 163 -3.99 3.48 16.43
N ASN A 164 -3.21 3.77 17.48
CA ASN A 164 -3.04 5.09 18.09
C ASN A 164 -4.37 5.66 18.60
N LEU A 165 -5.18 4.81 19.25
CA LEU A 165 -6.50 5.16 19.77
C LEU A 165 -6.66 4.71 21.24
N SER A 166 -7.51 5.42 21.98
CA SER A 166 -8.00 4.93 23.27
C SER A 166 -8.97 3.77 23.05
N ALA A 167 -8.90 2.74 23.89
CA ALA A 167 -9.85 1.62 23.84
C ALA A 167 -11.31 2.10 24.01
N SER A 168 -11.54 3.13 24.84
CA SER A 168 -12.86 3.75 25.06
C SER A 168 -13.52 4.33 23.81
N ASP A 169 -12.72 4.63 22.79
CA ASP A 169 -13.15 5.28 21.55
C ASP A 169 -13.30 4.25 20.40
N CYS A 170 -13.17 2.96 20.71
CA CYS A 170 -13.22 1.88 19.75
C CYS A 170 -14.46 1.02 19.96
N PHE A 171 -15.16 0.72 18.86
CA PHE A 171 -16.02 -0.45 18.84
C PHE A 171 -15.19 -1.73 18.97
N MET A 172 -15.71 -2.71 19.69
CA MET A 172 -15.13 -4.05 19.79
C MET A 172 -16.21 -5.08 19.47
N PHE A 173 -16.16 -5.63 18.25
CA PHE A 173 -17.14 -6.60 17.74
C PHE A 173 -16.74 -8.01 18.12
N GLU A 174 -17.67 -8.73 18.73
CA GLU A 174 -17.46 -10.10 19.23
C GLU A 174 -18.76 -10.90 19.22
N ASP A 175 -18.64 -12.22 19.26
CA ASP A 175 -19.74 -13.18 19.32
C ASP A 175 -19.64 -14.14 20.53
N SER A 176 -18.46 -14.24 21.16
CA SER A 176 -18.19 -15.23 22.20
C SER A 176 -18.16 -14.65 23.62
N ASP A 177 -18.39 -15.47 24.65
CA ASP A 177 -18.33 -15.00 26.06
C ASP A 177 -16.92 -14.59 26.47
N ASN A 178 -15.91 -15.38 26.10
CA ASN A 178 -14.51 -15.01 26.34
C ASN A 178 -14.16 -13.69 25.65
N GLY A 179 -14.64 -13.53 24.42
CA GLY A 179 -14.46 -12.34 23.61
C GLY A 179 -15.10 -11.09 24.19
N VAL A 180 -16.39 -11.12 24.46
CA VAL A 180 -17.13 -10.02 25.09
C VAL A 180 -16.55 -9.65 26.46
N THR A 181 -16.10 -10.64 27.24
CA THR A 181 -15.41 -10.39 28.52
C THR A 181 -14.10 -9.64 28.32
N SER A 182 -13.31 -10.02 27.32
CA SER A 182 -12.06 -9.35 26.96
C SER A 182 -12.31 -7.91 26.50
N ALA A 183 -13.28 -7.70 25.59
CA ALA A 183 -13.65 -6.38 25.08
C ALA A 183 -14.16 -5.44 26.19
N TYR A 184 -15.02 -5.95 27.08
CA TYR A 184 -15.52 -5.19 28.22
C TYR A 184 -14.40 -4.82 29.20
N ALA A 185 -13.52 -5.77 29.53
CA ALA A 185 -12.38 -5.52 30.42
C ALA A 185 -11.37 -4.53 29.83
N ALA A 186 -11.27 -4.44 28.50
CA ALA A 186 -10.48 -3.43 27.80
C ALA A 186 -11.10 -2.02 27.84
N GLN A 187 -12.31 -1.88 28.42
CA GLN A 187 -13.09 -0.65 28.47
C GLN A 187 -13.50 -0.13 27.08
N GLY A 188 -13.61 -1.03 26.10
CA GLY A 188 -14.11 -0.70 24.78
C GLY A 188 -15.64 -0.63 24.70
N ILE A 189 -16.13 -0.13 23.57
CA ILE A 189 -17.56 -0.13 23.27
C ILE A 189 -17.90 -1.50 22.66
N THR A 190 -18.16 -2.46 23.54
CA THR A 190 -18.47 -3.85 23.17
C THR A 190 -19.78 -3.98 22.38
N VAL A 191 -19.67 -4.50 21.16
CA VAL A 191 -20.78 -4.85 20.28
C VAL A 191 -20.83 -6.37 20.19
N LEU A 192 -21.86 -6.96 20.77
CA LEU A 192 -22.10 -8.40 20.72
C LEU A 192 -22.97 -8.75 19.50
N LEU A 193 -22.53 -9.70 18.71
CA LEU A 193 -23.26 -10.25 17.57
C LEU A 193 -23.71 -11.68 17.89
N ARG A 194 -24.91 -12.04 17.46
CA ARG A 194 -25.35 -13.42 17.55
C ARG A 194 -24.57 -14.30 16.57
N ASP A 195 -24.20 -15.49 17.03
CA ASP A 195 -23.71 -16.57 16.16
C ASP A 195 -24.49 -17.87 16.38
N ILE A 196 -23.82 -19.04 16.42
CA ILE A 196 -24.49 -20.34 16.53
C ILE A 196 -25.27 -20.44 17.85
N LYS A 197 -24.70 -19.96 18.96
CA LYS A 197 -25.36 -19.91 20.27
C LYS A 197 -25.99 -18.54 20.52
N ALA A 198 -27.20 -18.55 21.09
CA ALA A 198 -27.80 -17.33 21.63
C ALA A 198 -26.97 -16.83 22.83
N PRO A 199 -26.83 -15.50 23.00
CA PRO A 199 -26.03 -14.96 24.10
C PRO A 199 -26.70 -15.23 25.45
N ASN A 200 -25.88 -15.51 26.45
CA ASN A 200 -26.35 -15.68 27.83
C ASN A 200 -26.43 -14.34 28.58
N GLU A 201 -27.01 -14.33 29.78
CA GLU A 201 -27.16 -13.11 30.60
C GLU A 201 -25.81 -12.44 30.93
N GLN A 202 -24.74 -13.21 31.12
CA GLN A 202 -23.42 -12.66 31.43
C GLN A 202 -22.85 -11.89 30.25
N MET A 203 -23.01 -12.42 29.03
CA MET A 203 -22.60 -11.74 27.79
C MET A 203 -23.38 -10.44 27.61
N LEU A 204 -24.71 -10.48 27.77
CA LEU A 204 -25.56 -9.31 27.66
C LEU A 204 -25.20 -8.22 28.68
N SER A 205 -24.85 -8.60 29.91
CA SER A 205 -24.44 -7.65 30.97
C SER A 205 -23.12 -6.91 30.67
N LYS A 206 -22.28 -7.47 29.78
CA LYS A 206 -20.98 -6.94 29.38
C LYS A 206 -21.01 -6.26 28.00
N ALA A 207 -22.11 -6.43 27.25
CA ALA A 207 -22.30 -5.82 25.95
C ALA A 207 -22.91 -4.41 26.10
N HIS A 208 -22.38 -3.44 25.35
CA HIS A 208 -23.04 -2.14 25.26
C HIS A 208 -24.18 -2.17 24.24
N TYR A 209 -24.01 -2.94 23.19
CA TYR A 209 -24.99 -3.16 22.13
C TYR A 209 -25.01 -4.64 21.76
N TYR A 210 -26.20 -5.14 21.44
CA TYR A 210 -26.42 -6.51 20.97
C TYR A 210 -27.24 -6.46 19.68
N TYR A 211 -26.84 -7.26 18.69
CA TYR A 211 -27.53 -7.39 17.41
C TYR A 211 -27.65 -8.87 17.00
N GLU A 212 -28.77 -9.20 16.36
CA GLU A 212 -29.03 -10.55 15.83
C GLU A 212 -28.15 -10.86 14.60
N SER A 213 -27.71 -9.82 13.88
CA SER A 213 -26.84 -9.93 12.72
C SER A 213 -26.00 -8.67 12.48
N MET A 214 -25.00 -8.78 11.60
CA MET A 214 -24.25 -7.62 11.09
C MET A 214 -25.14 -6.65 10.29
N GLU A 215 -26.22 -7.13 9.66
CA GLU A 215 -27.17 -6.29 8.93
C GLU A 215 -27.98 -5.40 9.90
N ASP A 216 -28.42 -5.94 11.03
CA ASP A 216 -29.10 -5.13 12.05
C ASP A 216 -28.20 -4.05 12.62
N TYR A 217 -26.91 -4.37 12.83
CA TYR A 217 -25.91 -3.37 13.20
C TYR A 217 -25.76 -2.31 12.10
N LEU A 218 -25.72 -2.71 10.83
CA LEU A 218 -25.61 -1.78 9.69
C LEU A 218 -26.81 -0.83 9.63
N GLU A 219 -28.03 -1.32 9.84
CA GLU A 219 -29.24 -0.50 9.88
C GLU A 219 -29.17 0.55 10.99
N ASP A 220 -28.79 0.17 12.20
CA ASP A 220 -28.62 1.09 13.31
C ASP A 220 -27.47 2.08 13.06
N LEU A 221 -26.35 1.59 12.51
CA LEU A 221 -25.20 2.41 12.12
C LEU A 221 -25.60 3.48 11.09
N ASN A 222 -26.48 3.16 10.14
CA ASN A 222 -26.97 4.08 9.12
C ASN A 222 -27.78 5.25 9.69
N LEU A 223 -28.34 5.13 10.90
CA LEU A 223 -29.03 6.24 11.58
C LEU A 223 -28.06 7.33 12.04
N TYR A 224 -26.79 6.99 12.27
CA TYR A 224 -25.77 7.89 12.82
C TYR A 224 -24.72 8.35 11.80
N ILE A 225 -24.71 7.71 10.64
CA ILE A 225 -23.88 8.14 9.51
C ILE A 225 -24.83 8.77 8.50
N PRO A 226 -24.72 10.08 8.24
CA PRO A 226 -25.56 10.73 7.26
C PRO A 226 -25.54 9.93 5.96
N ALA A 227 -26.70 9.72 5.33
CA ALA A 227 -26.70 9.46 3.92
C ALA A 227 -26.04 10.69 3.28
N LEU A 228 -24.78 10.56 2.87
CA LEU A 228 -24.17 11.53 1.98
C LEU A 228 -25.05 11.47 0.74
N GLY A 229 -25.94 12.46 0.58
CA GLY A 229 -26.70 12.59 -0.64
C GLY A 229 -25.72 12.55 -1.80
N MET A 230 -26.12 11.92 -2.92
CA MET A 230 -25.38 12.07 -4.16
C MET A 230 -25.11 13.57 -4.31
N PRO A 231 -23.83 14.01 -4.29
CA PRO A 231 -23.53 15.41 -4.39
C PRO A 231 -24.24 15.93 -5.64
N SER A 232 -25.01 17.01 -5.49
CA SER A 232 -25.65 17.61 -6.64
C SER A 232 -24.54 18.00 -7.60
N LEU A 233 -24.51 17.35 -8.76
CA LEU A 233 -23.57 17.69 -9.81
C LEU A 233 -23.79 19.15 -10.17
N GLN A 234 -22.90 20.03 -9.69
CA GLN A 234 -22.90 21.44 -10.06
C GLN A 234 -22.54 21.59 -11.55
N GLU A 235 -21.85 20.59 -12.10
CA GLU A 235 -21.54 20.40 -13.51
C GLU A 235 -21.74 18.91 -13.84
N ALA A 236 -22.26 18.58 -15.03
CA ALA A 236 -22.40 17.19 -15.44
C ALA A 236 -21.03 16.48 -15.43
N PHE A 237 -20.95 15.27 -14.89
CA PHE A 237 -19.77 14.43 -15.08
C PHE A 237 -19.53 14.28 -16.59
N PRO A 238 -18.31 14.49 -17.06
CA PRO A 238 -18.06 14.44 -18.48
C PRO A 238 -18.16 13.03 -19.04
N GLN A 239 -19.05 12.85 -20.00
CA GLN A 239 -19.13 11.62 -20.79
C GLN A 239 -18.51 11.79 -22.19
N THR A 240 -17.90 12.94 -22.48
CA THR A 240 -17.40 13.23 -23.82
C THR A 240 -15.92 12.88 -23.95
N LEU A 241 -15.64 12.06 -24.96
CA LEU A 241 -14.29 11.84 -25.44
C LEU A 241 -13.82 13.12 -26.15
N ASN A 242 -12.62 13.59 -25.83
CA ASN A 242 -11.94 14.57 -26.66
C ASN A 242 -11.29 13.88 -27.88
N GLN A 243 -10.62 14.63 -28.74
CA GLN A 243 -10.02 14.09 -29.97
C GLN A 243 -8.62 13.50 -29.78
N LEU A 244 -8.04 13.57 -28.57
CA LEU A 244 -6.66 13.20 -28.32
C LEU A 244 -6.53 11.69 -28.13
N THR A 245 -5.45 11.15 -28.69
CA THR A 245 -4.92 9.83 -28.33
C THR A 245 -3.69 10.04 -27.45
N VAL A 246 -3.52 9.20 -26.45
CA VAL A 246 -2.40 9.29 -25.50
C VAL A 246 -1.80 7.91 -25.26
N GLY A 247 -0.55 7.85 -24.84
CA GLY A 247 0.19 6.61 -24.66
C GLY A 247 0.86 6.48 -23.29
N ILE A 248 1.01 5.24 -22.84
CA ILE A 248 1.80 4.85 -21.68
C ILE A 248 2.82 3.82 -22.14
N HIS A 249 4.07 4.24 -22.28
CA HIS A 249 5.16 3.33 -22.58
C HIS A 249 5.61 2.67 -21.26
N GLY A 250 5.19 1.43 -21.03
CA GLY A 250 5.45 0.68 -19.80
C GLY A 250 4.25 0.60 -18.86
N PHE A 251 3.34 -0.34 -19.12
CA PHE A 251 2.19 -0.68 -18.27
C PHE A 251 2.60 -1.56 -17.07
N GLY A 252 3.53 -1.04 -16.29
CA GLY A 252 3.94 -1.58 -14.99
C GLY A 252 3.15 -0.95 -13.83
N ALA A 253 3.68 -1.02 -12.62
CA ALA A 253 3.00 -0.47 -11.43
C ALA A 253 2.66 1.03 -11.58
N ILE A 254 3.63 1.86 -11.96
CA ILE A 254 3.40 3.30 -12.15
C ILE A 254 2.55 3.60 -13.40
N GLY A 255 2.81 2.90 -14.50
CA GLY A 255 2.07 3.10 -15.75
C GLY A 255 0.59 2.74 -15.62
N GLY A 256 0.28 1.52 -15.20
CA GLY A 256 -1.10 1.05 -15.07
C GLY A 256 -1.77 1.45 -13.76
N GLY A 257 -1.05 1.50 -12.64
CA GLY A 257 -1.64 1.82 -11.35
C GLY A 257 -1.61 3.29 -10.96
N TYR A 258 -1.06 4.18 -11.79
CA TYR A 258 -1.13 5.64 -11.56
C TYR A 258 -1.35 6.45 -12.83
N LEU A 259 -0.49 6.34 -13.83
CA LEU A 259 -0.60 7.19 -15.02
C LEU A 259 -1.88 6.90 -15.80
N ALA A 260 -2.33 5.65 -15.85
CA ALA A 260 -3.62 5.31 -16.43
C ALA A 260 -4.77 6.09 -15.78
N GLN A 261 -4.81 6.19 -14.44
CA GLN A 261 -5.79 7.02 -13.73
C GLN A 261 -5.68 8.49 -14.14
N VAL A 262 -4.47 9.04 -14.16
CA VAL A 262 -4.22 10.45 -14.50
C VAL A 262 -4.72 10.75 -15.91
N LEU A 263 -4.42 9.88 -16.87
CA LEU A 263 -4.84 10.05 -18.27
C LEU A 263 -6.34 9.79 -18.47
N SER A 264 -6.94 8.85 -17.73
CA SER A 264 -8.39 8.58 -17.75
C SER A 264 -9.20 9.75 -17.18
N HIS A 265 -8.59 10.62 -16.38
CA HIS A 265 -9.20 11.80 -15.77
C HIS A 265 -8.49 13.10 -16.24
N TRP A 266 -8.18 13.16 -17.53
CA TRP A 266 -7.38 14.17 -18.24
C TRP A 266 -7.51 15.61 -17.67
N ASP A 267 -8.63 16.28 -17.94
CA ASP A 267 -8.91 17.67 -17.49
C ASP A 267 -10.09 17.74 -16.50
N GLY A 268 -10.56 16.59 -16.03
CA GLY A 268 -11.77 16.46 -15.20
C GLY A 268 -13.10 16.66 -15.97
N TYR A 269 -13.06 17.00 -17.26
CA TYR A 269 -14.23 17.28 -18.13
C TYR A 269 -14.24 16.56 -19.48
N THR A 270 -13.18 15.88 -19.86
CA THR A 270 -13.09 15.07 -21.06
C THR A 270 -12.14 13.92 -20.80
N ARG A 271 -12.28 12.85 -21.58
CA ARG A 271 -11.31 11.75 -21.58
C ARG A 271 -10.64 11.66 -22.96
N PRO A 272 -9.39 11.20 -23.06
CA PRO A 272 -8.79 10.90 -24.36
C PRO A 272 -9.69 9.92 -25.11
N LYS A 273 -9.81 10.09 -26.43
CA LYS A 273 -10.53 9.14 -27.30
C LYS A 273 -10.03 7.71 -27.10
N ARG A 274 -8.72 7.58 -26.86
CA ARG A 274 -8.03 6.31 -26.72
C ARG A 274 -6.76 6.46 -25.89
N ILE A 275 -6.50 5.49 -25.03
CA ILE A 275 -5.27 5.37 -24.25
C ILE A 275 -4.56 4.09 -24.70
N TYR A 276 -3.40 4.23 -25.34
CA TYR A 276 -2.50 3.10 -25.56
C TYR A 276 -1.67 2.84 -24.32
N ALA A 277 -1.40 1.57 -24.02
CA ALA A 277 -0.36 1.23 -23.06
C ALA A 277 0.39 -0.04 -23.47
N SER A 278 1.71 -0.08 -23.30
CA SER A 278 2.53 -1.20 -23.76
C SER A 278 3.02 -2.10 -22.62
N THR A 279 2.97 -3.42 -22.80
CA THR A 279 3.54 -4.40 -21.86
C THR A 279 3.99 -5.68 -22.54
N ARG A 280 5.00 -6.32 -21.94
CA ARG A 280 5.45 -7.67 -22.29
C ARG A 280 4.72 -8.77 -21.52
N ASN A 281 3.93 -8.41 -20.50
CA ASN A 281 3.16 -9.40 -19.74
C ASN A 281 1.87 -9.74 -20.49
N GLN A 282 1.85 -10.92 -21.11
CA GLN A 282 0.74 -11.41 -21.92
C GLN A 282 -0.56 -11.57 -21.11
N LEU A 283 -0.49 -12.07 -19.88
CA LEU A 283 -1.68 -12.26 -19.03
C LEU A 283 -2.39 -10.93 -18.76
N TYR A 284 -1.65 -9.89 -18.40
CA TYR A 284 -2.18 -8.55 -18.19
C TYR A 284 -2.80 -7.97 -19.46
N ARG A 285 -2.10 -8.11 -20.59
CA ARG A 285 -2.58 -7.65 -21.89
C ARG A 285 -3.90 -8.33 -22.26
N SER A 286 -3.96 -9.66 -22.17
CA SER A 286 -5.16 -10.42 -22.50
C SER A 286 -6.32 -10.13 -21.55
N ALA A 287 -6.06 -10.06 -20.24
CA ALA A 287 -7.08 -9.78 -19.24
C ALA A 287 -7.71 -8.39 -19.43
N VAL A 288 -6.90 -7.32 -19.50
CA VAL A 288 -7.42 -5.95 -19.67
C VAL A 288 -8.17 -5.80 -20.99
N ASN A 289 -7.63 -6.32 -22.10
CA ASN A 289 -8.29 -6.21 -23.40
C ASN A 289 -9.58 -7.05 -23.49
N ALA A 290 -9.72 -8.12 -22.71
CA ALA A 290 -10.93 -8.94 -22.67
C ALA A 290 -12.03 -8.30 -21.81
N PHE A 291 -11.67 -7.81 -20.62
CA PHE A 291 -12.63 -7.17 -19.70
C PHE A 291 -12.97 -5.73 -20.11
N GLY A 292 -12.13 -5.10 -20.94
CA GLY A 292 -12.24 -3.69 -21.35
C GLY A 292 -11.98 -2.69 -20.22
N THR A 293 -11.92 -3.16 -18.98
CA THR A 293 -11.77 -2.39 -17.75
C THR A 293 -10.92 -3.15 -16.74
N TYR A 294 -10.33 -2.44 -15.79
CA TYR A 294 -9.71 -3.01 -14.60
C TYR A 294 -9.79 -2.00 -13.46
N CYS A 295 -9.50 -2.44 -12.24
CA CYS A 295 -9.53 -1.59 -11.06
C CYS A 295 -8.14 -1.37 -10.45
N ILE A 296 -7.92 -0.14 -9.97
CA ILE A 296 -6.83 0.25 -9.09
C ILE A 296 -7.39 0.38 -7.68
N ARG A 297 -6.86 -0.40 -6.74
CA ARG A 297 -7.30 -0.39 -5.36
C ARG A 297 -6.55 0.63 -4.54
N TYR A 298 -7.26 1.47 -3.78
CA TYR A 298 -6.63 2.38 -2.83
C TYR A 298 -6.68 1.83 -1.41
N GLY A 299 -5.54 1.35 -0.90
CA GLY A 299 -5.51 0.60 0.36
C GLY A 299 -6.05 1.34 1.61
N GLN A 300 -6.10 2.67 1.57
CA GLN A 300 -6.60 3.50 2.68
C GLN A 300 -8.09 3.88 2.54
N MET A 301 -8.72 3.61 1.39
CA MET A 301 -10.12 3.91 1.10
C MET A 301 -10.88 2.64 0.70
N SER A 302 -12.16 2.58 1.01
CA SER A 302 -13.05 1.51 0.51
C SER A 302 -13.53 1.81 -0.91
N TYR A 303 -12.61 2.24 -1.76
CA TYR A 303 -12.88 2.65 -3.13
C TYR A 303 -11.82 2.06 -4.04
N ASP A 304 -12.29 1.28 -5.02
CA ASP A 304 -11.49 0.78 -6.12
C ASP A 304 -11.82 1.66 -7.34
N GLU A 305 -10.80 2.26 -7.96
CA GLU A 305 -10.92 3.12 -9.13
C GLU A 305 -10.99 2.28 -10.39
N ARG A 306 -12.06 2.43 -11.16
CA ARG A 306 -12.21 1.71 -12.44
C ARG A 306 -11.57 2.50 -13.58
N ILE A 307 -10.67 1.82 -14.29
CA ILE A 307 -10.01 2.32 -15.49
C ILE A 307 -10.62 1.65 -16.71
N GLU A 308 -10.94 2.46 -17.73
CA GLU A 308 -11.63 2.05 -18.95
C GLU A 308 -10.99 2.72 -20.18
N ASN A 309 -11.43 2.34 -21.39
CA ASN A 309 -10.99 2.92 -22.68
C ASN A 309 -9.48 2.80 -22.95
N MET A 310 -8.85 1.73 -22.45
CA MET A 310 -7.45 1.41 -22.70
C MET A 310 -7.30 0.30 -23.75
N SER A 311 -6.26 0.42 -24.57
CA SER A 311 -5.80 -0.63 -25.49
C SER A 311 -4.40 -1.04 -25.10
N ILE A 312 -4.26 -2.26 -24.56
CA ILE A 312 -2.96 -2.77 -24.14
C ILE A 312 -2.29 -3.47 -25.32
N ILE A 313 -1.14 -2.96 -25.74
CA ILE A 313 -0.34 -3.47 -26.87
C ILE A 313 0.88 -4.23 -26.40
N ASP A 314 1.40 -5.08 -27.28
CA ASP A 314 2.66 -5.79 -27.04
C ASP A 314 3.84 -4.82 -27.20
N ALA A 315 4.65 -4.69 -26.15
CA ALA A 315 5.85 -3.84 -26.19
C ALA A 315 6.95 -4.40 -27.11
N ASP A 316 6.92 -5.69 -27.43
CA ASP A 316 7.88 -6.31 -28.37
C ASP A 316 7.37 -6.26 -29.83
N ASN A 317 6.13 -5.81 -30.06
CA ASN A 317 5.62 -5.57 -31.41
C ASN A 317 5.95 -4.13 -31.84
N LEU A 318 6.98 -3.99 -32.65
CA LEU A 318 7.47 -2.70 -33.11
C LEU A 318 6.41 -1.90 -33.88
N GLN A 319 5.57 -2.54 -34.70
CA GLN A 319 4.55 -1.84 -35.47
C GLN A 319 3.53 -1.17 -34.55
N HIS A 320 3.03 -1.90 -33.55
CA HIS A 320 2.10 -1.33 -32.57
C HIS A 320 2.74 -0.19 -31.77
N MET A 321 4.02 -0.32 -31.43
CA MET A 321 4.76 0.75 -30.75
C MET A 321 4.88 1.99 -31.64
N GLN A 322 5.25 1.85 -32.91
CA GLN A 322 5.31 2.97 -33.86
C GLN A 322 3.96 3.67 -34.01
N GLU A 323 2.87 2.90 -34.17
CA GLU A 323 1.51 3.42 -34.23
C GLU A 323 1.17 4.28 -33.00
N MET A 324 1.53 3.82 -31.79
CA MET A 324 1.36 4.61 -30.57
C MET A 324 2.09 5.96 -30.62
N TYR A 325 3.33 6.02 -31.10
CA TYR A 325 4.09 7.28 -31.22
C TYR A 325 3.57 8.20 -32.32
N ILE A 326 3.06 7.65 -33.42
CA ILE A 326 2.49 8.42 -34.52
C ILE A 326 1.17 9.07 -34.10
N GLU A 327 0.30 8.35 -33.39
CA GLU A 327 -1.05 8.85 -33.10
C GLU A 327 -1.15 9.66 -31.80
N SER A 328 -0.24 9.46 -30.85
CA SER A 328 -0.35 10.08 -29.53
C SER A 328 0.04 11.56 -29.55
N SER A 329 -0.74 12.38 -28.83
CA SER A 329 -0.38 13.78 -28.52
C SER A 329 0.44 13.89 -27.22
N LEU A 330 0.33 12.88 -26.36
CA LEU A 330 1.11 12.76 -25.12
C LEU A 330 1.50 11.30 -24.89
N ILE A 331 2.75 11.06 -24.49
CA ILE A 331 3.24 9.74 -24.04
C ILE A 331 3.90 9.87 -22.67
N ALA A 332 3.46 9.05 -21.72
CA ALA A 332 4.13 8.87 -20.44
C ALA A 332 5.11 7.69 -20.50
N LEU A 333 6.40 7.98 -20.29
CA LEU A 333 7.46 6.98 -20.22
C LEU A 333 7.59 6.46 -18.79
N CYS A 334 7.00 5.30 -18.51
CA CYS A 334 6.95 4.66 -17.20
C CYS A 334 7.94 3.49 -17.13
N LEU A 335 9.22 3.79 -17.30
CA LEU A 335 10.29 2.80 -17.46
C LEU A 335 11.18 2.75 -16.22
N PRO A 336 11.67 1.57 -15.81
CA PRO A 336 12.71 1.49 -14.80
C PRO A 336 14.04 2.00 -15.36
N GLU A 337 14.89 2.56 -14.51
CA GLU A 337 16.19 3.15 -14.91
C GLU A 337 17.04 2.16 -15.73
N LYS A 338 17.06 0.89 -15.34
CA LYS A 338 17.83 -0.16 -16.01
C LYS A 338 17.37 -0.44 -17.44
N ALA A 339 16.12 -0.11 -17.78
CA ALA A 339 15.57 -0.31 -19.11
C ALA A 339 15.76 0.90 -20.03
N LEU A 340 16.26 2.05 -19.54
CA LEU A 340 16.41 3.25 -20.36
C LEU A 340 17.24 2.99 -21.62
N SER A 341 18.36 2.28 -21.49
CA SER A 341 19.23 2.02 -22.64
C SER A 341 18.58 1.08 -23.66
N SER A 342 17.87 0.04 -23.21
CA SER A 342 17.25 -0.94 -24.11
C SER A 342 15.96 -0.40 -24.77
N GLU A 343 15.22 0.46 -24.08
CA GLU A 343 13.98 1.04 -24.60
C GLU A 343 14.23 2.29 -25.45
N ALA A 344 15.42 2.91 -25.37
CA ALA A 344 15.78 4.07 -26.17
C ALA A 344 15.67 3.80 -27.68
N ASP A 345 16.01 2.59 -28.12
CA ASP A 345 15.89 2.19 -29.52
C ASP A 345 14.42 2.19 -29.98
N VAL A 346 13.52 1.64 -29.17
CA VAL A 346 12.07 1.62 -29.45
C VAL A 346 11.50 3.03 -29.47
N ILE A 347 11.90 3.88 -28.51
CA ILE A 347 11.49 5.28 -28.46
C ILE A 347 11.98 6.02 -29.72
N ALA A 348 13.25 5.86 -30.08
CA ALA A 348 13.84 6.50 -31.25
C ALA A 348 13.15 6.03 -32.55
N GLN A 349 12.85 4.75 -32.69
CA GLN A 349 12.11 4.21 -33.83
C GLN A 349 10.70 4.78 -33.91
N GLY A 350 10.00 4.92 -32.78
CA GLY A 350 8.68 5.56 -32.74
C GLY A 350 8.71 7.04 -33.11
N LEU A 351 9.66 7.80 -32.58
CA LEU A 351 9.86 9.22 -32.92
C LEU A 351 10.25 9.41 -34.39
N TYR A 352 11.12 8.55 -34.91
CA TYR A 352 11.52 8.57 -36.32
C TYR A 352 10.34 8.22 -37.23
N ALA A 353 9.54 7.21 -36.89
CA ALA A 353 8.33 6.87 -37.64
C ALA A 353 7.31 8.03 -37.63
N ARG A 354 7.13 8.70 -36.48
CA ARG A 354 6.32 9.93 -36.37
C ARG A 354 6.85 11.04 -37.27
N TYR A 355 8.15 11.26 -37.29
CA TYR A 355 8.79 12.26 -38.16
C TYR A 355 8.50 11.96 -39.64
N LEU A 356 8.68 10.72 -40.08
CA LEU A 356 8.40 10.30 -41.46
C LEU A 356 6.92 10.44 -41.83
N ALA A 357 6.01 10.02 -40.95
CA ALA A 357 4.56 10.06 -41.19
C ALA A 357 4.00 11.49 -41.35
N HIS A 358 4.75 12.51 -40.92
CA HIS A 358 4.30 13.90 -40.85
C HIS A 358 5.23 14.88 -41.56
N GLN A 359 6.07 14.42 -42.49
CA GLN A 359 6.96 15.30 -43.26
C GLN A 359 6.19 16.34 -44.09
N ASP A 360 5.03 15.97 -44.64
CA ASP A 360 4.24 16.82 -45.54
C ASP A 360 3.14 17.65 -44.83
N GLN A 361 2.89 17.40 -43.54
CA GLN A 361 1.90 18.12 -42.74
C GLN A 361 2.43 18.33 -41.32
N PRO A 362 2.74 19.57 -40.91
CA PRO A 362 3.25 19.82 -39.57
C PRO A 362 2.21 19.42 -38.52
N THR A 363 2.48 18.34 -37.79
CA THR A 363 1.65 17.90 -36.67
C THR A 363 2.05 18.59 -35.38
N ALA A 364 1.11 18.63 -34.44
CA ALA A 364 1.38 19.10 -33.10
C ALA A 364 2.56 18.32 -32.47
N PRO A 365 3.48 19.01 -31.79
CA PRO A 365 4.54 18.39 -30.99
C PRO A 365 4.01 17.30 -30.07
N LEU A 366 4.73 16.18 -29.99
CA LEU A 366 4.48 15.18 -28.96
C LEU A 366 4.92 15.74 -27.60
N THR A 367 4.08 15.57 -26.58
CA THR A 367 4.48 15.80 -25.18
C THR A 367 4.91 14.49 -24.55
N VAL A 368 6.17 14.41 -24.12
CA VAL A 368 6.74 13.23 -23.46
C VAL A 368 6.91 13.52 -21.98
N LEU A 369 6.19 12.77 -21.14
CA LEU A 369 6.36 12.81 -19.69
C LEU A 369 7.37 11.75 -19.26
N ILE A 370 8.44 12.19 -18.60
CA ILE A 370 9.51 11.29 -18.15
C ILE A 370 9.20 10.88 -16.70
N ILE A 371 8.60 9.71 -16.54
CA ILE A 371 8.19 9.18 -15.23
C ILE A 371 9.29 8.27 -14.68
N LEU A 372 10.34 8.89 -14.15
CA LEU A 372 11.48 8.18 -13.58
C LEU A 372 11.92 8.82 -12.25
N ASN A 373 12.10 8.00 -11.22
CA ASN A 373 12.56 8.47 -9.91
C ASN A 373 14.09 8.66 -9.88
N LYS A 374 14.61 9.52 -10.77
CA LYS A 374 16.03 9.82 -10.92
C LYS A 374 16.25 11.30 -11.21
N VAL A 375 17.17 11.93 -10.49
CA VAL A 375 17.63 13.29 -10.78
C VAL A 375 18.37 13.30 -12.12
N GLY A 376 18.04 14.24 -13.00
CA GLY A 376 18.63 14.33 -14.35
C GLY A 376 18.14 13.25 -15.32
N ALA A 377 16.96 12.65 -15.08
CA ALA A 377 16.38 11.63 -15.94
C ALA A 377 16.24 12.09 -17.40
N LYS A 378 15.76 13.31 -17.64
CA LYS A 378 15.67 13.92 -18.98
C LYS A 378 16.98 13.94 -19.74
N GLN A 379 18.06 14.41 -19.12
CA GLN A 379 19.36 14.49 -19.80
C GLN A 379 19.87 13.10 -20.19
N LEU A 380 19.78 12.13 -19.27
CA LEU A 380 20.20 10.76 -19.52
C LEU A 380 19.38 10.11 -20.63
N LEU A 381 18.06 10.25 -20.59
CA LEU A 381 17.16 9.70 -21.60
C LEU A 381 17.45 10.31 -22.98
N LEU A 382 17.56 11.64 -23.07
CA LEU A 382 17.82 12.34 -24.33
C LEU A 382 19.18 11.95 -24.93
N GLU A 383 20.19 11.66 -24.11
CA GLU A 383 21.46 11.14 -24.60
C GLU A 383 21.30 9.78 -25.29
N HIS A 384 20.56 8.85 -24.66
CA HIS A 384 20.30 7.53 -25.25
C HIS A 384 19.45 7.63 -26.52
N ILE A 385 18.36 8.39 -26.50
CA ILE A 385 17.49 8.58 -27.67
C ILE A 385 18.27 9.22 -28.82
N ARG A 386 19.10 10.24 -28.56
CA ARG A 386 19.91 10.88 -29.59
C ARG A 386 20.86 9.89 -30.26
N LYS A 387 21.55 9.04 -29.48
CA LYS A 387 22.44 8.01 -30.04
C LYS A 387 21.67 7.05 -30.95
N ALA A 388 20.48 6.61 -30.52
CA ALA A 388 19.62 5.72 -31.30
C ALA A 388 19.06 6.39 -32.57
N LEU A 389 18.61 7.65 -32.49
CA LEU A 389 18.14 8.41 -33.66
C LEU A 389 19.25 8.64 -34.70
N VAL A 390 20.47 8.92 -34.26
CA VAL A 390 21.63 9.06 -35.17
C VAL A 390 21.91 7.74 -35.89
N ALA A 391 21.74 6.60 -35.23
CA ALA A 391 21.91 5.29 -35.87
C ALA A 391 20.81 4.98 -36.91
N LEU A 392 19.61 5.56 -36.76
CA LEU A 392 18.49 5.41 -37.69
C LEU A 392 18.51 6.42 -38.84
N SER A 393 19.24 7.53 -38.70
CA SER A 393 19.20 8.67 -39.61
C SER A 393 20.57 9.37 -39.68
N ASP A 394 20.65 10.63 -39.25
CA ASP A 394 21.85 11.45 -39.13
C ASP A 394 21.71 12.44 -37.96
N MET A 395 22.80 13.14 -37.61
CA MET A 395 22.82 14.07 -36.48
C MET A 395 21.87 15.27 -36.64
N GLN A 396 21.70 15.78 -37.86
CA GLN A 396 20.84 16.92 -38.12
C GLN A 396 19.37 16.52 -37.97
N THR A 397 18.96 15.39 -38.56
CA THR A 397 17.61 14.85 -38.38
C THR A 397 17.33 14.49 -36.93
N ALA A 398 18.27 13.85 -36.23
CA ALA A 398 18.10 13.52 -34.80
C ALA A 398 17.87 14.78 -33.94
N GLN A 399 18.64 15.85 -34.18
CA GLN A 399 18.44 17.12 -33.48
C GLN A 399 17.10 17.77 -33.81
N ALA A 400 16.68 17.74 -35.08
CA ALA A 400 15.39 18.29 -35.50
C ALA A 400 14.21 17.57 -34.82
N ILE A 401 14.24 16.22 -34.77
CA ILE A 401 13.22 15.40 -34.11
C ILE A 401 13.13 15.74 -32.62
N LEU A 402 14.27 15.83 -31.94
CA LEU A 402 14.29 16.13 -30.51
C LEU A 402 13.83 17.57 -30.21
N ALA A 403 14.16 18.53 -31.07
CA ALA A 403 13.74 19.92 -30.92
C ALA A 403 12.25 20.15 -31.23
N GLN A 404 11.63 19.26 -32.01
CA GLN A 404 10.20 19.34 -32.36
C GLN A 404 9.27 18.93 -31.22
N HIS A 405 9.77 18.27 -30.17
CA HIS A 405 8.94 17.64 -29.14
C HIS A 405 9.27 18.14 -27.74
N TYR A 406 8.29 18.07 -26.84
CA TYR A 406 8.45 18.49 -25.45
C TYR A 406 8.84 17.29 -24.60
N PHE A 407 9.96 17.37 -23.88
CA PHE A 407 10.39 16.37 -22.92
C PHE A 407 10.35 16.97 -21.53
N CYS A 408 9.37 16.54 -20.73
CA CYS A 408 9.08 17.14 -19.43
C CYS A 408 9.55 16.21 -18.32
N ASP A 409 10.47 16.69 -17.46
CA ASP A 409 10.84 15.96 -16.24
C ASP A 409 9.69 15.98 -15.24
N THR A 410 9.62 14.94 -14.40
CA THR A 410 8.56 14.80 -13.39
C THR A 410 9.09 14.43 -12.02
N VAL A 411 8.30 14.76 -11.00
CA VAL A 411 8.45 14.21 -9.65
C VAL A 411 7.17 13.53 -9.24
N VAL A 412 7.23 12.21 -9.13
CA VAL A 412 6.15 11.35 -8.61
C VAL A 412 6.51 10.88 -7.22
N ASN A 413 5.56 10.97 -6.29
CA ASN A 413 5.70 10.43 -4.95
C ASN A 413 4.49 9.56 -4.62
N ARG A 414 4.28 8.45 -5.33
CA ARG A 414 3.15 7.56 -5.06
C ARG A 414 3.64 6.13 -4.99
N MET A 415 3.35 5.42 -3.91
CA MET A 415 3.57 3.98 -3.90
C MET A 415 2.48 3.28 -4.68
N VAL A 416 2.92 2.45 -5.62
CA VAL A 416 2.04 1.61 -6.42
C VAL A 416 2.66 0.24 -6.53
N SER A 417 1.88 -0.79 -6.25
CA SER A 417 2.28 -2.19 -6.39
C SER A 417 1.39 -2.89 -7.41
N LYS A 418 2.03 -3.67 -8.28
CA LYS A 418 1.35 -4.57 -9.21
C LYS A 418 0.94 -5.85 -8.48
N LEU A 419 -0.26 -6.36 -8.77
CA LEU A 419 -0.70 -7.66 -8.26
C LEU A 419 0.14 -8.79 -8.89
N THR A 420 0.43 -9.86 -8.14
CA THR A 420 1.18 -11.00 -8.68
C THR A 420 0.36 -11.74 -9.75
N ASP A 421 1.03 -12.41 -10.68
CA ASP A 421 0.36 -13.20 -11.72
C ASP A 421 -0.45 -14.35 -11.08
N GLN A 422 0.02 -14.91 -9.97
CA GLN A 422 -0.71 -15.92 -9.17
C GLN A 422 -2.03 -15.38 -8.60
N ASN A 423 -2.02 -14.18 -8.02
CA ASN A 423 -3.23 -13.56 -7.48
C ASN A 423 -4.20 -13.15 -8.61
N LEU A 424 -3.68 -12.78 -9.78
CA LEU A 424 -4.50 -12.49 -10.95
C LEU A 424 -5.16 -13.77 -11.48
N TYR A 425 -4.41 -14.86 -11.62
CA TYR A 425 -4.96 -16.17 -11.98
C TYR A 425 -6.05 -16.61 -11.01
N ARG A 426 -5.82 -16.45 -9.70
CA ARG A 426 -6.82 -16.76 -8.68
C ARG A 426 -8.10 -15.94 -8.82
N GLN A 427 -7.97 -14.62 -9.04
CA GLN A 427 -9.13 -13.76 -9.30
C GLN A 427 -9.89 -14.20 -10.56
N LEU A 428 -9.18 -14.50 -11.65
CA LEU A 428 -9.79 -14.99 -12.88
C LEU A 428 -10.54 -16.31 -12.65
N ARG A 429 -9.95 -17.25 -11.91
CA ARG A 429 -10.59 -18.53 -11.56
C ARG A 429 -11.86 -18.34 -10.73
N ILE A 430 -11.80 -17.53 -9.66
CA ILE A 430 -12.97 -17.26 -8.82
C ILE A 430 -14.09 -16.63 -9.64
N LYS A 431 -13.77 -15.62 -10.45
CA LYS A 431 -14.75 -14.94 -11.31
C LYS A 431 -15.31 -15.88 -12.38
N TYR A 432 -14.48 -16.74 -12.95
CA TYR A 432 -14.90 -17.78 -13.88
C TYR A 432 -15.86 -18.79 -13.23
N ASN A 433 -15.57 -19.26 -12.02
CA ASN A 433 -16.44 -20.17 -11.29
C ASN A 433 -17.78 -19.52 -10.94
N ILE A 434 -17.77 -18.27 -10.46
CA ILE A 434 -19.01 -17.49 -10.23
C ILE A 434 -19.80 -17.35 -11.53
N PHE A 435 -19.11 -17.05 -12.64
CA PHE A 435 -19.73 -16.95 -13.96
C PHE A 435 -20.36 -18.29 -14.39
N LYS A 436 -19.67 -19.42 -14.19
CA LYS A 436 -20.20 -20.76 -14.50
C LYS A 436 -21.37 -21.17 -13.61
N GLN A 437 -21.29 -20.92 -12.31
CA GLN A 437 -22.39 -21.15 -11.36
C GLN A 437 -23.63 -20.31 -11.72
N SER A 438 -23.44 -19.08 -12.23
CA SER A 438 -24.54 -18.25 -12.72
C SER A 438 -25.18 -18.77 -14.01
N GLN A 439 -24.51 -19.69 -14.73
CA GLN A 439 -24.99 -20.30 -15.96
C GLN A 439 -25.62 -21.70 -15.75
N THR A 440 -25.21 -22.48 -14.74
CA THR A 440 -25.71 -23.84 -14.43
C THR A 440 -25.19 -24.37 -13.06
N GLU A 441 -25.95 -25.27 -12.40
CA GLU A 441 -25.72 -25.88 -11.05
C GLU A 441 -24.63 -26.97 -10.92
N ASP A 442 -23.58 -27.04 -11.76
CA ASP A 442 -22.61 -28.16 -11.70
C ASP A 442 -21.22 -27.84 -11.08
N GLU A 443 -20.68 -28.84 -10.37
CA GLU A 443 -19.43 -28.85 -9.59
C GLU A 443 -18.16 -28.82 -10.46
N ALA A 444 -17.14 -28.05 -10.03
CA ALA A 444 -15.87 -27.86 -10.75
C ALA A 444 -14.72 -28.72 -10.17
N GLU A 445 -13.84 -29.22 -11.05
CA GLU A 445 -12.71 -30.11 -10.71
C GLU A 445 -11.61 -29.43 -9.87
N PRO A 446 -11.03 -30.14 -8.88
CA PRO A 446 -9.95 -29.65 -8.03
C PRO A 446 -8.59 -29.74 -8.73
N VAL A 447 -7.73 -28.74 -8.53
CA VAL A 447 -6.30 -28.80 -8.89
C VAL A 447 -5.47 -28.23 -7.74
N GLU A 448 -4.44 -28.98 -7.33
CA GLU A 448 -3.45 -28.59 -6.32
C GLU A 448 -2.58 -27.42 -6.79
N ILE A 449 -2.25 -26.52 -5.87
CA ILE A 449 -1.33 -25.40 -6.14
C ILE A 449 -0.39 -25.19 -4.95
N GLU A 450 0.90 -25.13 -5.28
CA GLU A 450 2.02 -24.74 -4.41
C GLU A 450 2.28 -23.22 -4.46
N ASP A 451 2.93 -22.70 -3.40
CA ASP A 451 3.26 -21.29 -3.16
C ASP A 451 4.36 -20.71 -4.10
N ASN A 452 4.08 -20.65 -5.40
CA ASN A 452 4.96 -19.99 -6.37
C ASN A 452 4.37 -18.65 -6.85
N THR A 453 5.20 -17.62 -6.93
CA THR A 453 4.80 -16.28 -7.43
C THR A 453 4.63 -16.22 -8.95
N ARG A 454 5.10 -17.25 -9.68
CA ARG A 454 5.01 -17.39 -11.14
C ARG A 454 4.07 -18.56 -11.46
N LEU A 455 3.31 -18.40 -12.53
CA LEU A 455 2.44 -19.45 -13.05
C LEU A 455 3.27 -20.57 -13.68
N GLN A 456 2.83 -21.81 -13.49
CA GLN A 456 3.30 -22.95 -14.27
C GLN A 456 2.66 -22.92 -15.67
N PRO A 457 3.26 -23.56 -16.69
CA PRO A 457 2.75 -23.54 -18.06
C PRO A 457 1.28 -23.98 -18.20
N GLU A 458 0.84 -24.94 -17.38
CA GLU A 458 -0.56 -25.38 -17.38
C GLU A 458 -1.50 -24.31 -16.80
N GLN A 459 -1.08 -23.60 -15.75
CA GLN A 459 -1.86 -22.49 -15.19
C GLN A 459 -1.96 -21.31 -16.16
N GLU A 460 -0.91 -21.02 -16.93
CA GLU A 460 -0.95 -20.00 -17.99
C GLU A 460 -1.95 -20.37 -19.09
N ARG A 461 -1.98 -21.65 -19.50
CA ARG A 461 -2.96 -22.17 -20.45
C ARG A 461 -4.39 -22.04 -19.92
N GLN A 462 -4.63 -22.46 -18.67
CA GLN A 462 -5.93 -22.34 -18.02
C GLN A 462 -6.40 -20.88 -17.89
N ALA A 463 -5.51 -19.98 -17.48
CA ALA A 463 -5.80 -18.54 -17.40
C ALA A 463 -6.26 -17.99 -18.76
N SER A 464 -5.59 -18.41 -19.82
CA SER A 464 -5.92 -18.01 -21.19
C SER A 464 -7.30 -18.53 -21.61
N LEU A 465 -7.63 -19.78 -21.28
CA LEU A 465 -8.94 -20.37 -21.53
C LEU A 465 -10.05 -19.63 -20.78
N TYR A 466 -9.84 -19.30 -19.49
CA TYR A 466 -10.80 -18.54 -18.70
C TYR A 466 -11.08 -17.17 -19.33
N VAL A 467 -10.03 -16.45 -19.72
CA VAL A 467 -10.15 -15.13 -20.36
C VAL A 467 -10.89 -15.21 -21.69
N GLU A 468 -10.60 -16.23 -22.51
CA GLU A 468 -11.24 -16.39 -23.81
C GLU A 468 -12.73 -16.77 -23.70
N ASP A 469 -13.08 -17.69 -22.79
CA ASP A 469 -14.47 -18.09 -22.57
C ASP A 469 -15.30 -16.94 -22.01
N LEU A 470 -14.76 -16.23 -21.01
CA LEU A 470 -15.36 -15.01 -20.48
C LEU A 470 -15.58 -13.98 -21.59
N ARG A 471 -14.58 -13.72 -22.43
CA ARG A 471 -14.69 -12.75 -23.53
C ARG A 471 -15.80 -13.11 -24.53
N ARG A 472 -15.97 -14.40 -24.86
CA ARG A 472 -16.96 -14.84 -25.86
C ARG A 472 -18.39 -14.81 -25.31
N ASN A 473 -18.56 -15.13 -24.03
CA ASN A 473 -19.87 -15.46 -23.46
C ASN A 473 -20.38 -14.43 -22.43
N PHE A 474 -19.61 -13.39 -22.10
CA PHE A 474 -20.03 -12.37 -21.13
C PHE A 474 -21.03 -11.36 -21.72
N GLN A 475 -22.22 -11.27 -21.09
CA GLN A 475 -23.25 -10.25 -21.37
C GLN A 475 -23.24 -9.21 -20.23
N PRO A 476 -22.99 -7.91 -20.50
CA PRO A 476 -22.83 -6.89 -19.47
C PRO A 476 -24.02 -6.72 -18.51
N SER A 477 -25.25 -7.06 -18.88
CA SER A 477 -26.44 -6.62 -18.13
C SER A 477 -26.66 -7.28 -16.76
N HIS A 478 -26.00 -8.39 -16.42
CA HIS A 478 -26.37 -9.18 -15.21
C HIS A 478 -25.33 -9.21 -14.07
N ILE A 479 -24.04 -8.92 -14.30
CA ILE A 479 -22.95 -9.20 -13.30
C ILE A 479 -21.84 -8.12 -13.33
N LEU A 480 -22.17 -6.83 -13.52
CA LEU A 480 -21.14 -5.79 -13.73
C LEU A 480 -20.36 -5.35 -12.50
N GLN A 481 -20.85 -5.62 -11.28
CA GLN A 481 -20.18 -5.19 -10.05
C GLN A 481 -19.25 -6.27 -9.46
N THR A 482 -19.53 -7.56 -9.67
CA THR A 482 -18.71 -8.66 -9.11
C THR A 482 -17.57 -9.10 -10.03
N MET A 483 -17.48 -8.57 -11.26
CA MET A 483 -16.46 -8.92 -12.25
C MET A 483 -15.27 -7.96 -12.36
N ASP A 484 -15.19 -6.91 -11.53
CA ASP A 484 -14.05 -5.97 -11.52
C ASP A 484 -12.71 -6.67 -11.23
N LEU A 485 -11.76 -6.52 -12.14
CA LEU A 485 -10.48 -7.20 -12.09
C LEU A 485 -9.41 -6.27 -11.53
N ILE A 486 -8.86 -6.61 -10.38
CA ILE A 486 -7.97 -5.71 -9.63
C ILE A 486 -6.53 -6.03 -9.99
N LEU A 487 -5.84 -5.06 -10.58
CA LEU A 487 -4.47 -5.23 -11.09
C LEU A 487 -3.42 -4.49 -10.28
N PHE A 488 -3.79 -3.40 -9.61
CA PHE A 488 -2.85 -2.55 -8.91
C PHE A 488 -3.40 -2.15 -7.55
N ASN A 489 -2.50 -2.03 -6.57
CA ASN A 489 -2.78 -1.30 -5.34
C ASN A 489 -1.98 0.00 -5.36
N ALA A 490 -2.59 1.12 -4.98
CA ALA A 490 -1.96 2.42 -4.93
C ALA A 490 -2.31 3.16 -3.62
N GLU A 491 -1.46 4.09 -3.22
CA GLU A 491 -1.80 5.08 -2.18
C GLU A 491 -2.75 6.15 -2.73
N ILE A 492 -3.43 6.90 -1.86
CA ILE A 492 -4.32 8.00 -2.27
C ILE A 492 -3.48 9.27 -2.49
N ASP A 493 -3.95 10.13 -3.41
CA ASP A 493 -3.59 11.55 -3.55
C ASP A 493 -2.15 11.93 -3.23
N MET A 494 -1.26 11.69 -4.19
CA MET A 494 -0.10 12.56 -4.34
C MET A 494 -0.08 13.17 -5.74
N PRO A 495 0.11 14.51 -5.83
CA PRO A 495 0.20 15.18 -7.11
C PRO A 495 1.48 14.77 -7.83
N ILE A 496 1.40 14.68 -9.15
CA ILE A 496 2.57 14.62 -10.00
C ILE A 496 3.01 16.04 -10.30
N TYR A 497 4.26 16.36 -9.98
CA TYR A 497 4.87 17.63 -10.39
C TYR A 497 5.50 17.45 -11.76
N VAL A 498 5.28 18.40 -12.65
CA VAL A 498 5.74 18.34 -14.04
C VAL A 498 6.36 19.66 -14.43
N GLU A 499 7.49 19.60 -15.11
CA GLU A 499 8.13 20.78 -15.74
C GLU A 499 7.16 21.44 -16.73
N ASN A 500 6.94 22.76 -16.59
CA ASN A 500 6.02 23.54 -17.41
C ASN A 500 6.57 23.83 -18.83
N ALA A 501 6.81 22.78 -19.62
CA ALA A 501 7.43 22.88 -20.94
C ALA A 501 6.44 22.71 -22.12
N SER A 502 5.25 22.16 -21.87
CA SER A 502 4.25 21.87 -22.92
C SER A 502 2.93 22.58 -22.65
N PRO A 503 2.35 23.31 -23.63
CA PRO A 503 1.03 23.93 -23.51
C PRO A 503 -0.09 22.91 -23.25
N LEU A 504 0.09 21.65 -23.65
CA LEU A 504 -0.90 20.59 -23.43
C LEU A 504 -1.12 20.33 -21.94
N LEU A 505 -0.09 20.51 -21.12
CA LEU A 505 -0.12 20.18 -19.70
C LEU A 505 -0.98 21.13 -18.87
N GLN A 506 -1.26 22.34 -19.37
CA GLN A 506 -2.17 23.28 -18.70
C GLN A 506 -3.60 22.76 -18.61
N LYS A 507 -3.96 21.76 -19.43
CA LYS A 507 -5.25 21.06 -19.37
C LYS A 507 -5.26 19.94 -18.32
N MET A 508 -4.11 19.50 -17.83
CA MET A 508 -3.99 18.33 -16.95
C MET A 508 -4.21 18.72 -15.50
N ARG A 509 -5.46 18.65 -15.02
CA ARG A 509 -5.83 19.10 -13.66
C ARG A 509 -5.14 18.37 -12.51
N GLN A 510 -4.72 17.13 -12.74
CA GLN A 510 -4.03 16.31 -11.74
C GLN A 510 -2.51 16.52 -11.71
N MET A 511 -1.98 17.39 -12.58
CA MET A 511 -0.55 17.71 -12.65
C MET A 511 -0.31 19.10 -12.06
N ILE A 512 0.69 19.22 -11.19
CA ILE A 512 1.16 20.52 -10.69
C ILE A 512 2.32 20.95 -11.56
N LEU A 513 2.10 21.99 -12.36
CA LEU A 513 3.13 22.56 -13.21
C LEU A 513 4.09 23.40 -12.38
N VAL A 514 5.39 23.21 -12.61
CA VAL A 514 6.45 23.97 -11.95
C VAL A 514 7.45 24.48 -12.98
N GLU A 515 7.95 25.69 -12.73
CA GLU A 515 8.96 26.33 -13.58
C GLU A 515 10.32 25.62 -13.45
N ASP A 516 10.71 25.24 -12.22
CA ASP A 516 11.91 24.47 -11.95
C ASP A 516 11.59 23.18 -11.17
N ILE A 517 11.67 22.05 -11.86
CA ILE A 517 11.41 20.73 -11.30
C ILE A 517 12.50 20.27 -10.32
N SER A 518 13.71 20.82 -10.43
CA SER A 518 14.84 20.48 -9.55
C SER A 518 14.60 20.92 -8.10
N GLU A 519 13.85 22.01 -7.90
CA GLU A 519 13.42 22.47 -6.58
C GLU A 519 12.52 21.43 -5.89
N ILE A 520 11.57 20.85 -6.63
CA ILE A 520 10.68 19.80 -6.10
C ILE A 520 11.47 18.52 -5.82
N GLN A 521 12.44 18.17 -6.68
CA GLN A 521 13.33 17.03 -6.43
C GLN A 521 14.13 17.22 -5.14
N LEU A 522 14.63 18.43 -4.87
CA LEU A 522 15.33 18.77 -3.64
C LEU A 522 14.41 18.64 -2.42
N ILE A 523 13.19 19.20 -2.49
CA ILE A 523 12.19 19.10 -1.42
C ILE A 523 11.86 17.63 -1.14
N LYS A 524 11.53 16.85 -2.17
CA LYS A 524 11.26 15.42 -2.02
C LYS A 524 12.45 14.68 -1.40
N ASN A 525 13.68 14.98 -1.82
CA ASN A 525 14.84 14.27 -1.32
C ASN A 525 15.11 14.58 0.16
N ARG A 526 15.00 15.84 0.59
CA ARG A 526 15.27 16.24 1.98
C ARG A 526 14.07 16.03 2.91
N LEU A 527 12.91 16.58 2.57
CA LEU A 527 11.73 16.63 3.42
C LEU A 527 11.05 15.27 3.57
N TRP A 528 10.82 14.56 2.47
CA TRP A 528 10.14 13.26 2.52
C TRP A 528 11.15 12.14 2.73
N ASN A 529 12.04 11.94 1.76
CA ASN A 529 12.98 10.83 1.75
C ASN A 529 13.97 10.84 2.92
N GLY A 530 14.42 12.03 3.34
CA GLY A 530 15.38 12.21 4.45
C GLY A 530 14.75 11.95 5.80
N VAL A 531 13.65 12.65 6.10
CA VAL A 531 12.89 12.45 7.35
C VAL A 531 12.40 11.01 7.47
N HIS A 532 11.85 10.45 6.39
CA HIS A 532 11.34 9.07 6.41
C HIS A 532 12.45 8.04 6.72
N ALA A 533 13.66 8.24 6.18
CA ALA A 533 14.79 7.36 6.47
C ALA A 533 15.22 7.43 7.95
N MET A 534 15.34 8.65 8.50
CA MET A 534 15.73 8.84 9.90
C MET A 534 14.67 8.30 10.87
N LEU A 535 13.40 8.52 10.56
CA LEU A 535 12.27 7.96 11.27
C LEU A 535 12.31 6.42 11.27
N ALA A 536 12.52 5.82 10.10
CA ALA A 536 12.57 4.37 9.94
C ALA A 536 13.74 3.72 10.68
N TRP A 537 14.91 4.36 10.71
CA TRP A 537 16.03 3.88 11.54
C TRP A 537 15.65 3.90 13.01
N TYR A 538 15.10 5.00 13.51
CA TYR A 538 14.71 5.09 14.91
C TYR A 538 13.64 4.06 15.29
N ALA A 539 12.59 3.96 14.48
CA ALA A 539 11.51 2.99 14.65
C ALA A 539 12.01 1.54 14.63
N SER A 540 12.92 1.20 13.71
CA SER A 540 13.47 -0.15 13.61
C SER A 540 14.31 -0.52 14.82
N LEU A 541 15.12 0.41 15.32
CA LEU A 541 15.96 0.20 16.52
C LEU A 541 15.11 -0.02 17.79
N ARG A 542 13.89 0.52 17.81
CA ARG A 542 12.90 0.28 18.88
C ARG A 542 12.04 -0.97 18.67
N GLY A 543 12.29 -1.73 17.60
CA GLY A 543 11.57 -2.97 17.30
C GLY A 543 10.21 -2.79 16.63
N HIS A 544 9.86 -1.59 16.15
CA HIS A 544 8.61 -1.39 15.42
C HIS A 544 8.72 -1.94 13.98
N GLN A 545 7.69 -2.67 13.56
CA GLN A 545 7.66 -3.31 12.25
C GLN A 545 7.28 -2.36 11.11
N THR A 546 6.32 -1.45 11.34
CA THR A 546 5.81 -0.51 10.31
C THR A 546 5.77 0.92 10.81
N ILE A 547 5.83 1.87 9.87
CA ILE A 547 5.94 3.31 10.16
C ILE A 547 4.70 3.84 10.89
N GLY A 548 3.49 3.46 10.45
CA GLY A 548 2.24 3.90 11.09
C GLY A 548 2.11 3.41 12.53
N VAL A 549 2.51 2.16 12.81
CA VAL A 549 2.54 1.61 14.19
C VAL A 549 3.63 2.28 15.03
N ALA A 550 4.79 2.59 14.44
CA ALA A 550 5.87 3.28 15.16
C ALA A 550 5.44 4.67 15.65
N LEU A 551 4.58 5.36 14.91
CA LEU A 551 4.03 6.66 15.31
C LEU A 551 3.01 6.58 16.45
N ALA A 552 2.70 5.38 16.97
CA ALA A 552 2.05 5.20 18.27
C ALA A 552 2.94 5.62 19.43
N ASP A 553 4.25 5.51 19.26
CA ASP A 553 5.23 5.86 20.27
C ASP A 553 5.41 7.39 20.29
N PRO A 554 5.04 8.07 21.40
CA PRO A 554 5.13 9.54 21.49
C PRO A 554 6.52 10.08 21.20
N GLN A 555 7.57 9.30 21.48
CA GLN A 555 8.94 9.73 21.26
C GLN A 555 9.32 9.69 19.77
N ILE A 556 8.82 8.70 19.04
CA ILE A 556 9.02 8.59 17.59
C ILE A 556 8.24 9.71 16.88
N GLU A 557 7.00 9.96 17.30
CA GLU A 557 6.19 11.06 16.77
C GLU A 557 6.87 12.42 17.02
N GLN A 558 7.31 12.68 18.26
CA GLN A 558 8.03 13.91 18.59
C GLN A 558 9.32 14.05 17.77
N PHE A 559 10.09 12.96 17.60
CA PHE A 559 11.29 12.96 16.77
C PHE A 559 10.99 13.34 15.32
N MET A 560 9.92 12.79 14.72
CA MET A 560 9.48 13.14 13.37
C MET A 560 9.17 14.64 13.24
N GLN A 561 8.42 15.20 14.19
CA GLN A 561 8.04 16.62 14.16
C GLN A 561 9.26 17.53 14.24
N GLN A 562 10.22 17.21 15.10
CA GLN A 562 11.47 17.96 15.22
C GLN A 562 12.35 17.86 13.97
N LEU A 563 12.40 16.69 13.33
CA LEU A 563 13.09 16.52 12.05
C LEU A 563 12.44 17.37 10.95
N LEU A 564 11.11 17.32 10.81
CA LEU A 564 10.38 18.11 9.82
C LEU A 564 10.65 19.60 9.99
N GLN A 565 10.57 20.10 11.23
CA GLN A 565 10.86 21.50 11.52
C GLN A 565 12.27 21.93 11.07
N GLN A 566 13.31 21.14 11.38
CA GLN A 566 14.68 21.47 10.99
C GLN A 566 14.91 21.40 9.48
N VAL A 567 14.33 20.39 8.81
CA VAL A 567 14.45 20.28 7.35
C VAL A 567 13.72 21.44 6.65
N GLN A 568 12.53 21.82 7.14
CA GLN A 568 11.77 22.95 6.59
C GLN A 568 12.53 24.26 6.71
N GLN A 569 13.13 24.56 7.88
CA GLN A 569 13.94 25.76 8.07
C GLN A 569 15.11 25.81 7.08
N GLY A 570 15.82 24.68 6.92
CA GLY A 570 16.90 24.56 5.95
C GLY A 570 16.47 24.77 4.51
N LEU A 571 15.35 24.15 4.11
CA LEU A 571 14.78 24.31 2.77
C LEU A 571 14.28 25.72 2.52
N ALA A 572 13.71 26.41 3.51
CA ALA A 572 13.22 27.78 3.37
C ALA A 572 14.35 28.79 3.09
N VAL A 573 15.57 28.55 3.59
CA VAL A 573 16.73 29.37 3.25
C VAL A 573 17.17 29.14 1.79
N VAL A 574 17.09 27.90 1.31
CA VAL A 574 17.49 27.54 -0.06
C VAL A 574 16.42 27.95 -1.09
N LEU A 575 15.14 27.89 -0.71
CA LEU A 575 13.97 28.11 -1.56
C LEU A 575 12.99 29.10 -0.91
N PRO A 576 13.37 30.38 -0.73
CA PRO A 576 12.56 31.35 0.01
C PRO A 576 11.17 31.60 -0.59
N HIS A 577 11.04 31.52 -1.92
CA HIS A 577 9.76 31.68 -2.62
C HIS A 577 8.76 30.54 -2.39
N ARG A 578 9.21 29.40 -1.85
CA ARG A 578 8.35 28.23 -1.54
C ARG A 578 8.04 28.07 -0.06
N GLN A 579 8.36 29.05 0.79
CA GLN A 579 8.20 28.92 2.24
C GLN A 579 6.78 28.51 2.66
N HIS A 580 5.75 29.05 2.00
CA HIS A 580 4.36 28.68 2.26
C HIS A 580 4.03 27.23 1.84
N ASP A 581 4.53 26.78 0.69
CA ASP A 581 4.32 25.42 0.19
C ASP A 581 4.97 24.37 1.09
N LEU A 582 6.15 24.67 1.65
CA LEU A 582 6.90 23.74 2.50
C LEU A 582 6.13 23.31 3.75
N HIS A 583 5.27 24.19 4.30
CA HIS A 583 4.44 23.84 5.44
C HIS A 583 3.38 22.80 5.06
N ALA A 584 2.63 23.04 3.98
CA ALA A 584 1.62 22.12 3.49
C ALA A 584 2.22 20.77 3.08
N LEU A 585 3.40 20.76 2.44
CA LEU A 585 4.09 19.54 2.01
C LEU A 585 4.60 18.70 3.19
N ALA A 586 5.04 19.33 4.27
CA ALA A 586 5.45 18.62 5.48
C ALA A 586 4.25 18.04 6.23
N GLN A 587 3.15 18.80 6.34
CA GLN A 587 1.93 18.31 6.98
C GLN A 587 1.35 17.12 6.21
N SER A 588 1.31 17.21 4.88
CA SER A 588 0.90 16.10 4.01
C SER A 588 1.74 14.85 4.25
N PHE A 589 3.07 15.00 4.34
CA PHE A 589 3.97 13.90 4.65
C PHE A 589 3.82 13.34 6.07
N ALA A 590 3.64 14.19 7.08
CA ALA A 590 3.40 13.73 8.44
C ALA A 590 2.10 12.90 8.51
N ASN A 591 1.04 13.39 7.87
CA ASN A 591 -0.24 12.69 7.77
C ASN A 591 -0.09 11.35 7.04
N SER A 592 0.71 11.28 5.97
CA SER A 592 0.93 10.00 5.27
C SER A 592 1.67 8.99 6.13
N CYS A 593 2.66 9.42 6.91
CA CYS A 593 3.38 8.53 7.82
C CYS A 593 2.47 7.96 8.92
N VAL A 594 1.60 8.79 9.52
CA VAL A 594 0.65 8.34 10.57
C VAL A 594 -0.26 7.22 10.08
N HIS A 595 -0.61 7.21 8.79
CA HIS A 595 -1.47 6.20 8.18
C HIS A 595 -0.70 5.07 7.46
N ALA A 596 0.63 5.03 7.59
CA ALA A 596 1.49 4.07 6.92
C ALA A 596 1.60 2.73 7.67
N TYR A 597 0.46 2.16 8.08
CA TYR A 597 0.41 0.93 8.89
C TYR A 597 0.94 -0.32 8.17
N LYS A 598 0.99 -0.28 6.84
CA LYS A 598 1.49 -1.37 5.98
C LYS A 598 2.86 -1.07 5.37
N ASP A 599 3.51 0.02 5.75
CA ASP A 599 4.84 0.37 5.24
C ASP A 599 5.94 -0.13 6.19
N PRO A 600 6.72 -1.18 5.82
CA PRO A 600 7.70 -1.75 6.73
C PRO A 600 8.90 -0.83 6.99
N CYS A 601 9.26 -0.66 8.27
CA CYS A 601 10.41 0.15 8.68
C CYS A 601 11.70 -0.34 7.98
N ALA A 602 11.93 -1.65 7.90
CA ALA A 602 13.10 -2.24 7.26
C ALA A 602 13.23 -1.87 5.77
N ARG A 603 12.11 -1.83 5.03
CA ARG A 603 12.06 -1.43 3.62
C ARG A 603 12.48 0.03 3.45
N VAL A 604 11.98 0.89 4.34
CA VAL A 604 12.32 2.32 4.35
C VAL A 604 13.73 2.57 4.88
N ALA A 605 14.25 1.73 5.76
CA ALA A 605 15.56 1.87 6.39
C ALA A 605 16.75 1.38 5.53
N ARG A 606 16.51 0.55 4.51
CA ARG A 606 17.54 -0.06 3.63
C ARG A 606 18.54 0.93 3.03
N ASP A 607 19.74 0.46 2.68
CA ASP A 607 20.83 1.25 2.08
C ASP A 607 21.20 2.53 2.87
N PRO A 608 21.44 2.45 4.19
CA PRO A 608 21.74 3.61 5.03
C PRO A 608 22.94 4.42 4.53
N LEU A 609 24.02 3.78 4.07
CA LEU A 609 25.21 4.48 3.59
C LEU A 609 24.93 5.42 2.42
N ARG A 610 24.18 4.94 1.43
CA ARG A 610 23.79 5.75 0.28
C ARG A 610 22.97 6.98 0.71
N LYS A 611 22.10 6.81 1.72
CA LYS A 611 21.26 7.88 2.28
C LYS A 611 22.04 8.87 3.17
N LEU A 612 23.17 8.41 3.72
CA LEU A 612 24.11 9.17 4.54
C LEU A 612 25.27 9.77 3.72
N SER A 613 25.20 9.78 2.38
CA SER A 613 26.20 10.50 1.58
C SER A 613 26.09 12.02 1.76
N ALA A 614 27.20 12.75 1.65
CA ALA A 614 27.29 14.18 1.90
C ALA A 614 26.36 15.04 1.01
N SER A 615 26.17 14.63 -0.24
CA SER A 615 25.28 15.29 -1.22
C SER A 615 23.83 14.80 -1.18
N GLU A 616 23.51 13.88 -0.26
CA GLU A 616 22.21 13.23 -0.19
C GLU A 616 21.33 13.76 0.96
N ARG A 617 20.16 13.15 1.07
CA ARG A 617 19.04 13.56 1.93
C ARG A 617 19.35 13.91 3.39
N VAL A 618 20.21 13.16 4.09
CA VAL A 618 20.47 13.38 5.53
C VAL A 618 21.60 14.36 5.76
N LEU A 619 22.83 13.99 5.39
CA LEU A 619 24.01 14.83 5.62
C LEU A 619 23.94 16.15 4.84
N GLY A 620 23.32 16.18 3.66
CA GLY A 620 23.09 17.41 2.91
C GLY A 620 22.16 18.39 3.63
N SER A 621 21.19 17.89 4.40
CA SER A 621 20.33 18.74 5.26
C SER A 621 21.12 19.32 6.44
N ILE A 622 22.00 18.51 7.06
CA ILE A 622 22.90 19.00 8.13
C ILE A 622 23.83 20.09 7.60
N ALA A 623 24.48 19.86 6.45
CA ALA A 623 25.37 20.83 5.84
C ALA A 623 24.67 22.15 5.55
N SER A 624 23.48 22.09 4.94
CA SER A 624 22.65 23.25 4.60
C SER A 624 22.27 24.06 5.84
N ASN A 625 21.78 23.39 6.90
CA ASN A 625 21.39 24.06 8.14
C ASN A 625 22.59 24.69 8.84
N ALA A 626 23.70 23.95 8.94
CA ALA A 626 24.88 24.41 9.62
C ALA A 626 25.52 25.63 8.92
N GLN A 627 25.54 25.64 7.57
CA GLN A 627 26.00 26.80 6.79
C GLN A 627 25.12 28.04 7.03
N ALA A 628 23.80 27.85 7.20
CA ALA A 628 22.85 28.92 7.47
C ALA A 628 22.76 29.31 8.97
N GLY A 629 23.55 28.68 9.86
CA GLY A 629 23.47 28.92 11.30
C GLY A 629 22.18 28.42 11.96
N LEU A 630 21.47 27.50 11.32
CA LEU A 630 20.19 26.93 11.78
C LEU A 630 20.40 25.67 12.65
N PRO A 631 19.42 25.31 13.50
CA PRO A 631 19.47 24.07 14.27
C PRO A 631 19.56 22.82 13.38
N TYR A 632 20.42 21.87 13.76
CA TYR A 632 20.59 20.57 13.08
C TYR A 632 20.76 19.39 14.06
N GLN A 633 20.44 19.58 15.33
CA GLN A 633 20.68 18.58 16.39
C GLN A 633 19.91 17.27 16.19
N PHE A 634 18.66 17.34 15.74
CA PHE A 634 17.85 16.14 15.47
C PHE A 634 18.25 15.48 14.16
N LEU A 635 18.67 16.27 13.15
CA LEU A 635 19.27 15.73 11.93
C LEU A 635 20.54 14.92 12.23
N ALA A 636 21.39 15.41 13.13
CA ALA A 636 22.59 14.70 13.57
C ALA A 636 22.28 13.45 14.38
N GLN A 637 21.28 13.49 15.27
CA GLN A 637 20.75 12.30 15.94
C GLN A 637 20.25 11.26 14.93
N GLY A 638 19.46 11.67 13.94
CA GLY A 638 18.99 10.78 12.87
C GLY A 638 20.14 10.18 12.06
N ALA A 639 21.19 10.95 11.76
CA ALA A 639 22.39 10.44 11.10
C ALA A 639 23.10 9.37 11.94
N LEU A 640 23.26 9.59 13.26
CA LEU A 640 23.83 8.61 14.17
C LEU A 640 23.00 7.32 14.20
N LEU A 641 21.68 7.42 14.32
CA LEU A 641 20.78 6.25 14.32
C LEU A 641 20.89 5.46 13.00
N GLY A 642 21.11 6.14 11.88
CA GLY A 642 21.40 5.47 10.60
C GLY A 642 22.67 4.64 10.60
N TYR A 643 23.74 5.12 11.26
CA TYR A 643 24.97 4.34 11.44
C TYR A 643 24.78 3.17 12.41
N VAL A 644 24.07 3.38 13.53
CA VAL A 644 23.73 2.30 14.48
C VAL A 644 22.97 1.18 13.76
N TYR A 645 21.93 1.56 13.00
CA TYR A 645 21.14 0.61 12.21
C TYR A 645 22.00 -0.16 11.20
N ALA A 646 22.91 0.53 10.49
CA ALA A 646 23.81 -0.11 9.52
C ALA A 646 24.73 -1.16 10.17
N VAL A 647 25.25 -0.88 11.38
CA VAL A 647 26.12 -1.80 12.11
C VAL A 647 25.32 -2.97 12.71
N GLN A 648 24.17 -2.72 13.34
CA GLN A 648 23.32 -3.77 13.92
C GLN A 648 22.74 -4.73 12.87
N THR A 649 22.46 -4.24 11.66
CA THR A 649 22.00 -5.09 10.54
C THR A 649 23.15 -5.74 9.77
N HIS A 650 24.36 -5.76 10.35
CA HIS A 650 25.57 -6.39 9.81
C HIS A 650 25.99 -5.91 8.42
N GLN A 651 25.62 -4.69 8.04
CA GLN A 651 26.07 -4.13 6.75
C GLN A 651 27.52 -3.63 6.83
N LEU A 652 28.00 -3.30 8.04
CA LEU A 652 29.31 -2.70 8.30
C LEU A 652 29.80 -3.02 9.72
N THR A 653 31.11 -2.88 9.93
CA THR A 653 31.70 -2.76 11.27
C THR A 653 31.66 -1.31 11.76
N GLU A 654 31.79 -1.11 13.07
CA GLU A 654 31.90 0.24 13.67
C GLU A 654 33.02 1.08 13.02
N ALA A 655 34.19 0.49 12.78
CA ALA A 655 35.31 1.16 12.13
C ALA A 655 34.96 1.60 10.70
N GLN A 656 34.22 0.77 9.95
CA GLN A 656 33.77 1.12 8.59
C GLN A 656 32.73 2.24 8.61
N ALA A 657 31.83 2.28 9.60
CA ALA A 657 30.87 3.37 9.78
C ALA A 657 31.59 4.71 10.04
N LEU A 658 32.58 4.74 10.93
CA LEU A 658 33.38 5.92 11.22
C LEU A 658 34.23 6.36 10.00
N ALA A 659 34.82 5.42 9.28
CA ALA A 659 35.55 5.70 8.04
C ALA A 659 34.64 6.29 6.95
N HIS A 660 33.43 5.76 6.79
CA HIS A 660 32.44 6.31 5.87
C HIS A 660 32.10 7.76 6.25
N LEU A 661 31.76 8.01 7.52
CA LEU A 661 31.49 9.37 8.01
C LEU A 661 32.64 10.32 7.72
N GLN A 662 33.87 9.91 8.03
CA GLN A 662 35.06 10.73 7.78
C GLN A 662 35.19 11.14 6.30
N THR A 663 34.98 10.22 5.37
CA THR A 663 35.00 10.50 3.93
C THR A 663 33.90 11.49 3.52
N GLN A 664 32.70 11.34 4.07
CA GLN A 664 31.59 12.27 3.76
C GLN A 664 31.84 13.68 4.31
N LEU A 665 32.44 13.79 5.49
CA LEU A 665 32.72 15.09 6.12
C LEU A 665 33.91 15.84 5.51
N GLN A 666 34.71 15.18 4.67
CA GLN A 666 35.78 15.83 3.88
C GLN A 666 35.26 16.47 2.59
N GLN A 667 34.00 16.23 2.22
CA GLN A 667 33.38 16.84 1.06
C GLN A 667 33.21 18.36 1.25
N PRO A 668 33.23 19.17 0.19
CA PRO A 668 33.27 20.65 0.27
C PRO A 668 32.05 21.30 0.91
N HIS A 669 31.00 20.52 1.19
CA HIS A 669 29.76 20.99 1.81
C HIS A 669 29.87 21.25 3.32
N PHE A 670 30.91 20.74 3.99
CA PHE A 670 31.08 20.88 5.44
C PHE A 670 32.21 21.85 5.81
N SER A 671 31.95 22.76 6.75
CA SER A 671 33.02 23.53 7.39
C SER A 671 33.81 22.63 8.34
N ALA A 672 35.09 22.96 8.56
CA ALA A 672 35.97 22.18 9.44
C ALA A 672 35.40 22.02 10.87
N GLN A 673 34.75 23.07 11.39
CA GLN A 673 34.13 23.06 12.72
C GLN A 673 32.93 22.12 12.80
N VAL A 674 32.04 22.15 11.79
CA VAL A 674 30.85 21.29 11.74
C VAL A 674 31.26 19.84 11.54
N ALA A 675 32.22 19.58 10.65
CA ALA A 675 32.79 18.25 10.43
C ALA A 675 33.38 17.67 11.73
N LEU A 676 34.18 18.44 12.46
CA LEU A 676 34.75 18.00 13.73
C LEU A 676 33.67 17.70 14.77
N THR A 677 32.67 18.59 14.88
CA THR A 677 31.57 18.45 15.84
C THR A 677 30.76 17.18 15.59
N LEU A 678 30.36 16.94 14.34
CA LEU A 678 29.58 15.77 13.96
C LEU A 678 30.38 14.48 14.07
N ARG A 679 31.68 14.49 13.71
CA ARG A 679 32.57 13.35 13.90
C ARG A 679 32.67 12.97 15.38
N ASN A 680 32.96 13.93 16.25
CA ASN A 680 33.10 13.70 17.68
C ASN A 680 31.81 13.15 18.28
N TYR A 681 30.67 13.69 17.85
CA TYR A 681 29.35 13.22 18.28
C TYR A 681 29.13 11.74 17.93
N VAL A 682 29.31 11.37 16.66
CA VAL A 682 29.11 9.98 16.24
C VAL A 682 30.14 9.05 16.89
N GLN A 683 31.41 9.44 16.94
CA GLN A 683 32.47 8.64 17.56
C GLN A 683 32.24 8.41 19.06
N THR A 684 31.63 9.36 19.76
CA THR A 684 31.36 9.23 21.20
C THR A 684 30.18 8.30 21.47
N TYR A 685 29.08 8.43 20.72
CA TYR A 685 27.82 7.78 21.06
C TYR A 685 27.51 6.51 20.28
N LEU A 686 28.10 6.31 19.09
CA LEU A 686 27.91 5.07 18.32
C LEU A 686 28.24 3.81 19.13
N PRO A 687 29.39 3.70 19.82
CA PRO A 687 29.72 2.49 20.58
C PRO A 687 28.79 2.26 21.79
N GLN A 688 28.33 3.36 22.42
CA GLN A 688 27.43 3.30 23.57
C GLN A 688 26.05 2.77 23.18
N LEU A 689 25.51 3.23 22.05
CA LEU A 689 24.25 2.73 21.49
C LEU A 689 24.38 1.26 21.03
N LEU A 690 25.51 0.88 20.43
CA LEU A 690 25.74 -0.50 19.98
C LEU A 690 25.88 -1.50 21.13
N SER A 691 26.47 -1.08 22.25
CA SER A 691 26.64 -1.90 23.45
C SER A 691 25.40 -1.95 24.35
N GLY A 692 24.37 -1.14 24.06
CA GLY A 692 23.21 -0.96 24.94
C GLY A 692 23.51 -0.17 26.22
N ALA A 693 24.68 0.47 26.32
CA ALA A 693 25.04 1.31 27.46
C ALA A 693 24.28 2.64 27.49
N LEU A 694 23.71 3.03 26.35
CA LEU A 694 22.89 4.22 26.19
C LEU A 694 21.69 3.86 25.32
N GLU A 695 20.49 4.27 25.73
CA GLU A 695 19.31 4.17 24.88
C GLU A 695 19.18 5.40 23.97
N PRO A 696 18.62 5.29 22.74
CA PRO A 696 18.43 6.42 21.83
C PRO A 696 17.74 7.66 22.44
N GLU A 697 16.87 7.44 23.44
CA GLU A 697 16.12 8.49 24.16
C GLU A 697 17.00 9.34 25.08
N GLN A 698 18.07 8.72 25.58
CA GLN A 698 19.03 9.32 26.51
C GLN A 698 20.13 10.07 25.77
N LEU A 699 20.11 10.03 24.43
CA LEU A 699 21.12 10.63 23.58
C LEU A 699 21.10 12.16 23.76
N PRO A 700 22.22 12.78 24.19
CA PRO A 700 22.27 14.22 24.38
C PRO A 700 22.26 14.90 23.02
N LEU A 701 21.45 15.96 22.87
CA LEU A 701 21.43 16.73 21.62
C LEU A 701 22.73 17.51 21.43
N LEU A 702 23.18 17.59 20.17
CA LEU A 702 24.30 18.45 19.79
C LEU A 702 24.03 19.91 20.20
N LYS A 703 24.96 20.52 20.92
CA LYS A 703 24.87 21.95 21.25
C LYS A 703 25.07 22.79 19.98
N PRO A 704 24.26 23.84 19.74
CA PRO A 704 24.44 24.71 18.60
C PRO A 704 25.82 25.38 18.65
N THR A 705 26.49 25.47 17.49
CA THR A 705 27.71 26.26 17.35
C THR A 705 27.41 27.74 17.62
N SER A 706 28.31 28.40 18.32
CA SER A 706 28.12 29.67 19.04
C SER A 706 27.88 30.94 18.19
N SER A 707 27.35 30.83 16.97
CA SER A 707 26.85 31.96 16.18
C SER A 707 25.31 32.10 16.20
N ALA A 708 24.58 31.08 16.69
CA ALA A 708 23.10 31.08 16.68
C ALA A 708 22.44 31.70 17.93
N ALA A 709 23.22 32.14 18.93
CA ALA A 709 22.68 32.68 20.18
C ALA A 709 22.07 34.10 20.07
N GLN A 710 22.06 34.72 18.88
CA GLN A 710 21.57 36.09 18.68
C GLN A 710 20.15 36.22 18.11
N TYR A 711 19.46 35.13 17.76
CA TYR A 711 18.11 35.19 17.16
C TYR A 711 17.00 34.50 17.97
N ALA A 712 17.26 34.11 19.22
CA ALA A 712 16.23 33.53 20.11
C ALA A 712 15.53 34.56 21.02
N SER A 713 15.63 35.86 20.71
CA SER A 713 15.00 36.93 21.48
C SER A 713 14.45 38.05 20.59
N THR A 714 13.52 37.68 19.72
CA THR A 714 12.44 38.50 19.10
C THR A 714 11.37 37.54 18.59
#